data_AF-A0A8H5AI56-F1
#
_entry.id   AF-A0A8H5AI56-F1
#
_cell.length_a   1.000
_cell.length_b   1.000
_cell.length_c   1.000
_cell.angle_alpha   90.00
_cell.angle_beta   90.00
_cell.angle_gamma   90.00
#
_symmetry.space_group_name_H-M   'P 1'
#
loop_
_entity.id
_entity.type
_entity.pdbx_description
1 polymer ?
#
loop_
_entity_poly.entity_id
_entity_poly.type
_entity_poly.pdbx_seq_one_letter_code
_entity_poly.pdbx_strand_id
1 'polypeptide(L)'
;MPLALKRNQANYDTAADALLSILTFKERLWILDGDQEFWPGLHALTTEGFCHTFYTMGEVPRLKIPGDEALEERVGRAIGRECKALGANQFGGICINLPRHPSWGRIQETYGEDPIILGKMATAVTKGVQENVMGCLKHLALNSMENARFKVDVQVDDDVLHEVYLPHFRHVVEQGIASVMSAYNSVRGQFAGQSRELLMDILRDRWGFKGFVVEDFLFGFRDVALSLKNGLDLEAPFRQQRAQHLEAALINGDVSQSDVDRAGRAILRSLIENEVLRGDSKPTKDIIFYGEHRSLARESATRSMVLLKNDAVNGRPLLPLGSDLSRVAVVGWQADSKNTGGKGSSHVRCPEVISPFQGIKEALPHAEVVVESSNDISKVKRAAASADAVVMVVGYDFHDEGEYTAPAFNATPALRHVIPPDDDSKEARSVIERLMNPAPKKGERGKDNYGFGTGGTVIVEEWKDLPSAIIFGWYSGCEGGCALADLLLGKVNFSGRIPFCIPTCEEHLPKADNDAEAIKYDRWYGQPLLDRLQVPASFPLGFGLSYTTFSFADLRVDKTGLDQEQLIVRLRVSNTGAKEGRYIAQVYGVVEVPEWPKRSLLGYGLVDLASEEEKDIEFMVSTRPLQRWKSGSWALATSQPDIAYTPCYEKYIARSKRRQESGKLITSLPTGFPQRLESDLVWDGQELANNFDWTYRLTDQDLKEIDAAVEHFKSLDRPLSYLNPDTFPLPSLHNTLRDISRELHSGHGFKVVQGVPVDNYTKEDQIIINSGLSSHVAPIRGRQDSTWDGKNVDVALAHIIDISRNFGLDNVGSPAYTTEKQVFHTDSGDVITLFCLGEAEEGGQSHIANSWFVYNELAAKRPDLIRTSAEPWEVDGYVKSLPVFSISIDNSSFGKSGQKSTFRPLLYHQAATDKHPERMIIQYGRRYFTGHSGLPRSSDIGPITEAQAEALDALHFLAEKHAVTLDFHKGDIQFANNLSLFHARAGFRDSKEKQRHLVRLWLRDPELAWETPGPLQQLWDRVYKDLDLDNTFFPIDPVMRDLMG
;
A
#
# COMPACT_ATOMS: atom_id res chain seq x y z
N MET A 1 10.88 -2.26 46.24
CA MET A 1 9.68 -3.13 46.13
C MET A 1 10.11 -4.55 45.80
N PRO A 2 9.61 -5.60 46.49
CA PRO A 2 9.88 -6.98 46.13
C PRO A 2 8.83 -7.46 45.11
N LEU A 3 9.06 -7.24 43.82
CA LEU A 3 8.25 -7.85 42.78
C LEU A 3 8.98 -9.07 42.24
N ALA A 4 8.70 -10.22 42.86
CA ALA A 4 8.96 -11.52 42.26
C ALA A 4 7.96 -11.75 41.12
N LEU A 5 8.06 -10.96 40.04
CA LEU A 5 7.35 -11.18 38.79
C LEU A 5 8.03 -12.33 38.06
N LYS A 6 7.45 -13.53 38.13
CA LYS A 6 7.91 -14.67 37.35
C LYS A 6 7.53 -14.47 35.87
N ARG A 7 8.41 -14.90 34.95
CA ARG A 7 8.28 -14.82 33.48
C ARG A 7 6.92 -15.21 32.89
N ASN A 8 6.10 -16.02 33.58
CA ASN A 8 4.85 -16.57 33.06
C ASN A 8 3.56 -15.94 33.64
N GLN A 9 3.63 -14.90 34.49
CA GLN A 9 2.44 -14.34 35.16
C GLN A 9 2.43 -12.80 35.34
N ALA A 10 3.35 -12.07 34.70
CA ALA A 10 3.44 -10.61 34.88
C ALA A 10 2.48 -9.84 33.96
N ASN A 11 1.47 -9.18 34.53
CA ASN A 11 0.76 -8.09 33.83
C ASN A 11 1.64 -6.83 33.93
N TYR A 12 2.54 -6.64 32.96
CA TYR A 12 3.49 -5.51 32.94
C TYR A 12 2.79 -4.16 32.96
N ASP A 13 1.62 -4.05 32.33
CA ASP A 13 0.80 -2.84 32.34
C ASP A 13 0.33 -2.50 33.76
N THR A 14 -0.13 -3.50 34.53
CA THR A 14 -0.52 -3.29 35.94
C THR A 14 0.67 -2.88 36.81
N ALA A 15 1.85 -3.47 36.57
CA ALA A 15 3.05 -3.10 37.32
C ALA A 15 3.52 -1.67 36.98
N ALA A 16 3.49 -1.30 35.70
CA ALA A 16 3.77 0.05 35.24
C ALA A 16 2.79 1.06 35.85
N ASP A 17 1.50 0.73 35.93
CA ASP A 17 0.47 1.58 36.54
C ASP A 17 0.67 1.77 38.03
N ALA A 18 1.00 0.70 38.74
CA ALA A 18 1.28 0.77 40.16
C ALA A 18 2.49 1.69 40.43
N LEU A 19 3.57 1.56 39.65
CA LEU A 19 4.72 2.47 39.75
C LEU A 19 4.35 3.91 39.38
N LEU A 20 3.66 4.12 38.26
CA LEU A 20 3.25 5.45 37.82
C LEU A 20 2.36 6.15 38.86
N SER A 21 1.49 5.39 39.55
CA SER A 21 0.57 5.91 40.56
C SER A 21 1.26 6.50 41.80
N ILE A 22 2.48 6.04 42.12
CA ILE A 22 3.25 6.52 43.28
C ILE A 22 4.24 7.63 42.93
N LEU A 23 4.47 7.89 41.64
CA LEU A 23 5.30 9.00 41.18
C LEU A 23 4.57 10.33 41.38
N THR A 24 5.30 11.30 41.91
CA THR A 24 4.91 12.71 41.92
C THR A 24 4.72 13.24 40.50
N PHE A 25 3.99 14.35 40.37
CA PHE A 25 3.80 15.00 39.07
C PHE A 25 5.13 15.28 38.36
N LYS A 26 6.14 15.80 39.08
CA LYS A 26 7.46 16.10 38.51
C LYS A 26 8.20 14.85 38.05
N GLU A 27 8.20 13.80 38.86
CA GLU A 27 8.82 12.52 38.48
C GLU A 27 8.19 11.92 37.22
N ARG A 28 6.87 12.08 37.02
CA ARG A 28 6.21 11.64 35.78
C ARG A 28 6.67 12.42 34.55
N LEU A 29 6.96 13.71 34.68
CA LEU A 29 7.51 14.51 33.59
C LEU A 29 8.96 14.12 33.28
N TRP A 30 9.79 13.90 34.31
CA TRP A 30 11.21 13.52 34.17
C TRP A 30 11.42 12.19 33.42
N ILE A 31 10.47 11.27 33.49
CA ILE A 31 10.55 10.01 32.72
C ILE A 31 10.51 10.26 31.21
N LEU A 32 9.87 11.35 30.77
CA LEU A 32 9.58 11.65 29.37
C LEU A 32 10.67 12.47 28.68
N ASP A 33 11.63 12.99 29.45
CA ASP A 33 12.80 13.70 28.94
C ASP A 33 14.07 12.97 29.37
N GLY A 34 15.21 13.29 28.78
CA GLY A 34 16.49 12.66 29.13
C GLY A 34 17.01 13.09 30.51
N ASP A 35 16.16 13.12 31.55
CA ASP A 35 16.52 13.46 32.92
C ASP A 35 17.66 12.57 33.43
N GLN A 36 18.67 13.21 34.03
CA GLN A 36 19.93 12.53 34.35
C GLN A 36 19.78 11.50 35.47
N GLU A 37 18.86 11.73 36.42
CA GLU A 37 18.64 10.78 37.53
C GLU A 37 17.94 9.52 37.02
N PHE A 38 16.98 9.67 36.09
CA PHE A 38 16.23 8.53 35.51
C PHE A 38 16.97 7.86 34.35
N TRP A 39 17.70 8.63 33.55
CA TRP A 39 18.38 8.20 32.31
C TRP A 39 19.90 8.49 32.28
N PRO A 40 20.68 8.08 33.30
CA PRO A 40 22.12 8.35 33.33
C PRO A 40 22.87 7.76 32.11
N GLY A 41 22.33 6.69 31.50
CA GLY A 41 22.89 6.09 30.29
C GLY A 41 22.71 6.93 29.02
N LEU A 42 21.58 7.64 28.84
CA LEU A 42 21.36 8.50 27.67
C LEU A 42 22.30 9.71 27.70
N HIS A 43 22.55 10.23 28.90
CA HIS A 43 23.55 11.26 29.13
C HIS A 43 24.96 10.78 28.75
N ALA A 44 25.40 9.63 29.28
CA ALA A 44 26.72 9.07 28.99
C ALA A 44 26.95 8.81 27.49
N LEU A 45 25.93 8.34 26.77
CA LEU A 45 26.00 8.11 25.33
C LEU A 45 26.42 9.35 24.51
N THR A 46 26.12 10.55 24.99
CA THR A 46 26.42 11.79 24.25
C THR A 46 27.60 12.59 24.80
N THR A 47 27.79 12.64 26.12
CA THR A 47 28.88 13.41 26.74
C THR A 47 30.20 12.66 26.76
N GLU A 48 30.14 11.36 27.00
CA GLU A 48 31.31 10.50 26.87
C GLU A 48 31.47 10.18 25.39
N GLY A 49 30.39 9.88 24.67
CA GLY A 49 30.32 9.64 23.23
C GLY A 49 29.89 8.20 22.93
N PHE A 50 29.37 7.94 21.72
CA PHE A 50 28.99 6.58 21.32
C PHE A 50 30.19 5.65 21.56
N CYS A 51 29.97 4.58 22.34
CA CYS A 51 30.97 3.54 22.56
C CYS A 51 32.33 4.05 23.12
N HIS A 52 32.32 5.01 24.05
CA HIS A 52 33.56 5.52 24.68
C HIS A 52 34.21 4.58 25.70
N THR A 53 33.43 3.70 26.31
CA THR A 53 33.96 2.49 26.94
C THR A 53 34.35 1.51 25.83
N PHE A 54 35.49 0.83 25.96
CA PHE A 54 35.91 -0.18 24.99
C PHE A 54 34.74 -1.10 24.68
N TYR A 55 34.28 -1.04 23.44
CA TYR A 55 33.53 -2.13 22.87
C TYR A 55 34.54 -3.01 22.21
N THR A 56 34.34 -4.28 22.41
CA THR A 56 35.03 -5.21 21.57
C THR A 56 34.24 -5.34 20.34
N MET A 57 34.92 -5.00 19.28
CA MET A 57 34.54 -5.54 18.03
C MET A 57 35.04 -6.97 18.03
N GLY A 58 34.09 -7.89 17.99
CA GLY A 58 33.85 -8.46 16.70
C GLY A 58 33.16 -7.46 15.77
N GLU A 59 33.88 -6.70 14.96
CA GLU A 59 33.21 -5.72 14.11
C GLU A 59 32.72 -6.41 12.88
N VAL A 60 31.47 -6.10 12.58
CA VAL A 60 31.10 -5.59 11.28
C VAL A 60 29.92 -4.63 11.43
N PRO A 61 29.88 -3.43 10.81
CA PRO A 61 28.62 -2.76 10.54
C PRO A 61 27.83 -3.66 9.60
N ARG A 62 26.92 -4.45 10.17
CA ARG A 62 25.99 -5.34 9.47
C ARG A 62 26.62 -6.08 8.31
N LEU A 63 27.27 -7.20 8.59
CA LEU A 63 27.40 -8.23 7.57
C LEU A 63 26.07 -8.91 7.42
N LYS A 64 25.27 -8.27 6.58
CA LYS A 64 24.06 -8.77 5.97
C LYS A 64 24.48 -9.97 5.13
N ILE A 65 24.65 -11.13 5.75
CA ILE A 65 24.41 -12.37 5.01
C ILE A 65 22.93 -12.27 4.66
N PRO A 66 22.55 -12.15 3.39
CA PRO A 66 21.15 -12.14 3.06
C PRO A 66 20.62 -13.51 3.45
N GLY A 67 20.02 -13.56 4.63
CA GLY A 67 19.35 -14.71 5.13
C GLY A 67 20.09 -15.71 6.00
N ASP A 68 21.04 -15.35 6.86
CA ASP A 68 21.46 -16.22 7.99
C ASP A 68 20.99 -15.66 9.33
N GLU A 69 19.71 -15.86 9.65
CA GLU A 69 19.10 -15.35 10.89
C GLU A 69 19.74 -15.96 12.15
N ALA A 70 20.17 -17.22 12.08
CA ALA A 70 20.76 -17.90 13.24
C ALA A 70 22.10 -17.27 13.64
N LEU A 71 22.93 -16.88 12.66
CA LEU A 71 24.16 -16.14 12.94
C LEU A 71 23.87 -14.73 13.47
N GLU A 72 22.93 -14.02 12.85
CA GLU A 72 22.58 -12.65 13.27
C GLU A 72 22.00 -12.62 14.70
N GLU A 73 21.24 -13.63 15.10
CA GLU A 73 20.78 -13.76 16.49
C GLU A 73 21.96 -13.96 17.46
N ARG A 74 22.96 -14.76 17.08
CA ARG A 74 24.20 -14.94 17.89
C ARG A 74 24.98 -13.63 18.01
N VAL A 75 25.08 -12.86 16.91
CA VAL A 75 25.69 -11.52 16.91
C VAL A 75 24.92 -10.58 17.84
N GLY A 76 23.59 -10.53 17.71
CA GLY A 76 22.74 -9.74 18.60
C GLY A 76 22.90 -10.13 20.07
N ARG A 77 23.05 -11.41 20.36
CA ARG A 77 23.29 -11.93 21.72
C ARG A 77 24.64 -11.47 22.28
N ALA A 78 25.71 -11.51 21.47
CA ALA A 78 27.01 -10.99 21.86
C ALA A 78 26.94 -9.48 22.15
N ILE A 79 26.32 -8.70 21.26
CA ILE A 79 26.07 -7.26 21.44
C ILE A 79 25.32 -6.99 22.75
N GLY A 80 24.20 -7.68 22.96
CA GLY A 80 23.39 -7.49 24.17
C GLY A 80 24.16 -7.82 25.45
N ARG A 81 24.97 -8.88 25.44
CA ARG A 81 25.82 -9.25 26.59
C ARG A 81 26.88 -8.20 26.88
N GLU A 82 27.57 -7.67 25.86
CA GLU A 82 28.56 -6.60 26.03
C GLU A 82 27.91 -5.31 26.52
N CYS A 83 26.76 -4.92 25.94
CA CYS A 83 25.97 -3.78 26.43
C CYS A 83 25.62 -3.94 27.91
N LYS A 84 25.14 -5.12 28.33
CA LYS A 84 24.82 -5.41 29.73
C LYS A 84 26.06 -5.36 30.64
N ALA A 85 27.21 -5.85 30.18
CA ALA A 85 28.48 -5.80 30.92
C ALA A 85 29.00 -4.36 31.12
N LEU A 86 28.64 -3.47 30.20
CA LEU A 86 28.92 -2.04 30.28
C LEU A 86 27.90 -1.26 31.11
N GLY A 87 26.80 -1.89 31.54
CA GLY A 87 25.72 -1.26 32.30
C GLY A 87 24.67 -0.58 31.43
N ALA A 88 24.70 -0.77 30.11
CA ALA A 88 23.66 -0.29 29.22
C ALA A 88 22.36 -1.11 29.37
N ASN A 89 21.23 -0.48 29.12
CA ASN A 89 19.89 -1.08 29.17
C ASN A 89 19.16 -1.03 27.82
N GLN A 90 19.72 -0.37 26.81
CA GLN A 90 19.14 -0.24 25.47
C GLN A 90 20.25 -0.26 24.40
N PHE A 91 19.97 -0.88 23.25
CA PHE A 91 20.82 -0.90 22.06
C PHE A 91 20.15 -0.18 20.89
N GLY A 92 20.69 1.00 20.55
CA GLY A 92 20.24 1.90 19.48
C GLY A 92 20.67 1.54 18.06
N GLY A 93 20.94 0.26 17.75
CA GLY A 93 21.64 -0.13 16.52
C GLY A 93 20.82 -0.83 15.44
N ILE A 94 19.51 -1.02 15.62
CA ILE A 94 18.68 -1.82 14.70
C ILE A 94 18.11 -0.91 13.58
N CYS A 95 18.97 -0.36 12.72
CA CYS A 95 18.60 0.47 11.57
C CYS A 95 18.05 -0.33 10.36
N ILE A 96 16.77 -0.25 10.00
CA ILE A 96 16.19 -1.06 8.91
C ILE A 96 15.59 -0.23 7.81
N ASN A 97 15.97 1.04 7.66
CA ASN A 97 15.52 1.83 6.54
C ASN A 97 15.91 1.15 5.23
N LEU A 98 14.92 1.05 4.33
CA LEU A 98 15.13 0.55 2.99
C LEU A 98 16.02 1.52 2.20
N PRO A 99 17.16 1.07 1.67
CA PRO A 99 18.08 1.90 0.91
C PRO A 99 17.53 2.13 -0.49
N ARG A 100 16.67 3.16 -0.62
CA ARG A 100 16.09 3.53 -1.91
C ARG A 100 17.17 3.88 -2.94
N HIS A 101 18.19 4.62 -2.51
CA HIS A 101 19.31 5.02 -3.35
C HIS A 101 20.62 4.52 -2.72
N PRO A 102 21.55 3.97 -3.51
CA PRO A 102 22.81 3.43 -2.97
C PRO A 102 23.77 4.50 -2.42
N SER A 103 23.52 5.77 -2.74
CA SER A 103 24.28 6.91 -2.19
C SER A 103 23.84 7.32 -0.78
N TRP A 104 22.90 6.60 -0.16
CA TRP A 104 22.50 6.91 1.20
C TRP A 104 23.68 6.63 2.15
N GLY A 105 24.21 7.67 2.80
CA GLY A 105 25.44 7.59 3.61
C GLY A 105 25.41 6.61 4.78
N ARG A 106 24.23 6.10 5.16
CA ARG A 106 24.05 5.11 6.25
C ARG A 106 23.59 3.74 5.74
N ILE A 107 23.69 3.46 4.44
CA ILE A 107 23.33 2.16 3.88
C ILE A 107 24.21 1.01 4.42
N GLN A 108 25.46 1.29 4.81
CA GLN A 108 26.31 0.33 5.54
C GLN A 108 25.67 -0.12 6.86
N GLU A 109 24.78 0.70 7.43
CA GLU A 109 24.01 0.30 8.58
C GLU A 109 22.95 -0.71 8.16
N THR A 110 22.06 -0.55 7.17
CA THR A 110 20.80 -1.37 7.01
C THR A 110 20.93 -2.89 6.68
N TYR A 111 19.95 -3.63 6.13
CA TYR A 111 20.12 -5.05 5.67
C TYR A 111 20.01 -5.35 4.17
N GLY A 112 19.70 -4.36 3.34
CA GLY A 112 19.56 -4.59 1.90
C GLY A 112 18.40 -3.83 1.33
N GLU A 113 18.12 -4.02 0.05
CA GLU A 113 17.01 -3.36 -0.63
C GLU A 113 15.66 -4.08 -0.42
N ASP A 114 15.64 -5.31 0.08
CA ASP A 114 14.40 -6.10 0.15
C ASP A 114 13.74 -6.10 1.55
N PRO A 115 12.43 -5.81 1.66
CA PRO A 115 11.69 -5.82 2.93
C PRO A 115 11.68 -7.16 3.69
N ILE A 116 11.71 -8.31 3.00
CA ILE A 116 11.76 -9.64 3.66
C ILE A 116 13.11 -9.83 4.32
N ILE A 117 14.20 -9.48 3.64
CA ILE A 117 15.57 -9.55 4.20
C ILE A 117 15.69 -8.59 5.39
N LEU A 118 15.24 -7.34 5.22
CA LEU A 118 15.24 -6.32 6.28
C LEU A 118 14.50 -6.81 7.53
N GLY A 119 13.27 -7.30 7.37
CA GLY A 119 12.46 -7.78 8.48
C GLY A 119 13.09 -8.98 9.19
N LYS A 120 13.47 -10.02 8.45
CA LYS A 120 13.98 -11.28 9.04
C LYS A 120 15.30 -11.10 9.79
N MET A 121 16.27 -10.40 9.18
CA MET A 121 17.56 -10.14 9.81
C MET A 121 17.41 -9.23 11.05
N ALA A 122 16.55 -8.22 10.98
CA ALA A 122 16.30 -7.34 12.10
C ALA A 122 15.57 -8.03 13.26
N THR A 123 14.65 -8.95 12.96
CA THR A 123 14.04 -9.82 13.97
C THR A 123 15.10 -10.68 14.66
N ALA A 124 16.06 -11.23 13.91
CA ALA A 124 17.13 -12.05 14.47
C ALA A 124 18.02 -11.26 15.45
N VAL A 125 18.55 -10.09 15.05
CA VAL A 125 19.36 -9.26 15.96
C VAL A 125 18.53 -8.79 17.16
N THR A 126 17.26 -8.47 16.94
CA THR A 126 16.33 -8.07 18.01
C THR A 126 16.21 -9.17 19.05
N LYS A 127 15.96 -10.41 18.63
CA LYS A 127 15.84 -11.56 19.53
C LYS A 127 17.11 -11.73 20.37
N GLY A 128 18.28 -11.71 19.74
CA GLY A 128 19.56 -11.86 20.44
C GLY A 128 19.84 -10.73 21.44
N VAL A 129 19.66 -9.48 21.02
CA VAL A 129 19.90 -8.29 21.85
C VAL A 129 18.97 -8.27 23.07
N GLN A 130 17.68 -8.54 22.87
CA GLN A 130 16.64 -8.42 23.90
C GLN A 130 16.72 -9.44 25.02
N GLU A 131 17.54 -10.48 24.87
CA GLU A 131 17.88 -11.35 25.98
C GLU A 131 18.66 -10.65 27.10
N ASN A 132 19.31 -9.52 26.79
CA ASN A 132 20.22 -8.85 27.72
C ASN A 132 19.89 -7.37 27.93
N VAL A 133 19.48 -6.64 26.88
CA VAL A 133 19.15 -5.20 26.90
C VAL A 133 18.02 -4.90 25.92
N MET A 134 17.27 -3.81 26.09
CA MET A 134 16.20 -3.44 25.16
C MET A 134 16.74 -3.19 23.74
N GLY A 135 16.06 -3.69 22.71
CA GLY A 135 16.35 -3.34 21.33
C GLY A 135 15.65 -2.03 20.94
N CYS A 136 16.29 -1.24 20.06
CA CYS A 136 15.69 -0.04 19.48
C CYS A 136 15.72 -0.10 17.95
N LEU A 137 14.53 -0.22 17.36
CA LEU A 137 14.31 -0.28 15.91
C LEU A 137 14.31 1.13 15.32
N LYS A 138 15.08 1.38 14.26
CA LYS A 138 15.22 2.73 13.70
C LYS A 138 15.32 2.75 12.17
N HIS A 139 15.05 3.84 11.48
CA HIS A 139 14.38 5.06 11.94
C HIS A 139 13.00 5.09 11.30
N LEU A 140 11.95 5.02 12.09
CA LEU A 140 10.57 4.93 11.61
C LEU A 140 10.08 6.33 11.16
N ALA A 141 9.89 6.62 9.87
CA ALA A 141 10.15 5.80 8.68
C ALA A 141 10.76 6.65 7.55
N LEU A 142 11.18 5.99 6.46
CA LEU A 142 11.59 6.62 5.18
C LEU A 142 12.88 7.48 5.22
N ASN A 143 13.66 7.38 6.31
CA ASN A 143 14.97 8.02 6.44
C ASN A 143 16.04 7.32 5.59
N SER A 144 16.00 7.55 4.27
CA SER A 144 16.89 6.92 3.28
C SER A 144 17.74 7.94 2.50
N MET A 145 17.97 9.11 3.09
CA MET A 145 18.87 10.15 2.57
C MET A 145 19.45 10.94 3.75
N GLU A 146 20.71 11.34 3.68
CA GLU A 146 21.36 12.05 4.80
C GLU A 146 21.32 13.58 4.64
N ASN A 147 21.59 14.07 3.43
CA ASN A 147 21.86 15.49 3.16
C ASN A 147 20.70 16.42 3.52
N ALA A 148 19.46 16.02 3.23
CA ALA A 148 18.26 16.79 3.54
C ALA A 148 17.42 16.21 4.70
N ARG A 149 17.94 15.23 5.45
CA ARG A 149 17.18 14.42 6.42
C ARG A 149 16.40 15.23 7.47
N PHE A 150 16.86 16.44 7.79
CA PHE A 150 16.23 17.32 8.77
C PHE A 150 15.08 18.17 8.25
N LYS A 151 14.98 18.36 6.92
CA LYS A 151 14.04 19.28 6.28
C LYS A 151 13.13 18.62 5.24
N VAL A 152 13.56 17.49 4.67
CA VAL A 152 12.87 16.87 3.54
C VAL A 152 11.51 16.31 3.94
N ASP A 153 10.53 16.54 3.08
CA ASP A 153 9.24 15.89 3.13
C ASP A 153 9.10 14.76 2.12
N VAL A 154 9.02 13.54 2.64
CA VAL A 154 8.87 12.35 1.82
C VAL A 154 7.39 12.13 1.49
N GLN A 155 7.05 12.33 0.23
CA GLN A 155 5.76 12.02 -0.35
C GLN A 155 5.75 10.56 -0.78
N VAL A 156 4.66 9.85 -0.50
CA VAL A 156 4.54 8.42 -0.80
C VAL A 156 3.07 8.05 -0.91
N ASP A 157 2.70 7.17 -1.85
CA ASP A 157 1.33 6.70 -2.02
C ASP A 157 0.97 5.66 -0.92
N ASP A 158 -0.31 5.53 -0.54
CA ASP A 158 -0.74 4.71 0.62
C ASP A 158 -0.37 3.24 0.49
N ASP A 159 -0.60 2.70 -0.69
CA ASP A 159 -0.23 1.36 -1.06
C ASP A 159 1.29 1.16 -0.99
N VAL A 160 2.08 2.06 -1.58
CA VAL A 160 3.55 1.99 -1.57
C VAL A 160 4.12 2.06 -0.14
N LEU A 161 3.57 2.93 0.71
CA LEU A 161 4.00 3.04 2.11
C LEU A 161 3.85 1.68 2.82
N HIS A 162 2.68 1.05 2.68
CA HIS A 162 2.36 -0.22 3.33
C HIS A 162 2.98 -1.45 2.65
N GLU A 163 3.25 -1.41 1.34
CA GLU A 163 3.81 -2.52 0.55
C GLU A 163 5.33 -2.57 0.54
N VAL A 164 6.01 -1.42 0.70
CA VAL A 164 7.45 -1.29 0.46
C VAL A 164 8.20 -0.84 1.71
N TYR A 165 7.78 0.28 2.29
CA TYR A 165 8.60 1.01 3.26
C TYR A 165 8.31 0.67 4.72
N LEU A 166 7.17 0.05 4.99
CA LEU A 166 6.76 -0.35 6.33
C LEU A 166 6.75 -1.86 6.65
N PRO A 167 6.67 -2.81 5.69
CA PRO A 167 6.55 -4.24 6.02
C PRO A 167 7.63 -4.77 6.96
N HIS A 168 8.88 -4.34 6.78
CA HIS A 168 10.01 -4.76 7.61
C HIS A 168 9.92 -4.21 9.04
N PHE A 169 9.43 -2.98 9.23
CA PHE A 169 9.16 -2.43 10.56
C PHE A 169 8.04 -3.19 11.25
N ARG A 170 6.91 -3.40 10.55
CA ARG A 170 5.78 -4.19 11.04
C ARG A 170 6.23 -5.55 11.53
N HIS A 171 7.01 -6.25 10.70
CA HIS A 171 7.49 -7.59 11.01
C HIS A 171 8.27 -7.63 12.32
N VAL A 172 9.16 -6.67 12.59
CA VAL A 172 9.94 -6.62 13.84
C VAL A 172 9.07 -6.20 15.04
N VAL A 173 8.13 -5.25 14.83
CA VAL A 173 7.19 -4.79 15.86
C VAL A 173 6.30 -5.93 16.36
N GLU A 174 5.75 -6.73 15.45
CA GLU A 174 4.91 -7.89 15.77
C GLU A 174 5.69 -8.99 16.52
N GLN A 175 7.03 -8.97 16.47
CA GLN A 175 7.90 -9.88 17.22
C GLN A 175 8.30 -9.36 18.61
N GLY A 176 7.81 -8.18 19.01
CA GLY A 176 7.97 -7.65 20.38
C GLY A 176 9.25 -6.85 20.61
N ILE A 177 9.59 -5.94 19.71
CA ILE A 177 10.63 -4.93 19.98
C ILE A 177 10.25 -4.03 21.17
N ALA A 178 11.21 -3.72 22.04
CA ALA A 178 11.01 -2.91 23.25
C ALA A 178 10.90 -1.40 22.97
N SER A 179 11.59 -0.90 21.93
CA SER A 179 11.56 0.52 21.59
C SER A 179 11.71 0.78 20.09
N VAL A 180 11.17 1.91 19.63
CA VAL A 180 11.27 2.39 18.24
C VAL A 180 11.79 3.82 18.26
N MET A 181 12.74 4.13 17.38
CA MET A 181 13.23 5.48 17.15
C MET A 181 12.52 6.08 15.93
N SER A 182 11.88 7.23 16.10
CA SER A 182 11.28 7.99 14.99
C SER A 182 12.36 8.60 14.10
N ALA A 183 12.06 8.85 12.83
CA ALA A 183 12.98 9.48 11.88
C ALA A 183 13.03 11.02 12.00
N TYR A 184 14.09 11.62 11.43
CA TYR A 184 14.23 13.08 11.34
C TYR A 184 13.31 13.74 10.30
N ASN A 185 13.07 13.09 9.16
CA ASN A 185 12.34 13.65 8.03
C ASN A 185 10.84 13.74 8.29
N SER A 186 10.13 14.52 7.47
CA SER A 186 8.68 14.42 7.39
C SER A 186 8.23 13.39 6.35
N VAL A 187 7.01 12.91 6.56
CA VAL A 187 6.30 11.99 5.69
C VAL A 187 4.92 12.58 5.49
N ARG A 188 4.52 12.84 4.23
CA ARG A 188 3.23 13.46 3.88
C ARG A 188 2.94 14.75 4.67
N GLY A 189 3.95 15.60 4.85
CA GLY A 189 3.83 16.89 5.51
C GLY A 189 3.92 16.87 7.03
N GLN A 190 4.15 15.71 7.67
CA GLN A 190 4.31 15.60 9.12
C GLN A 190 5.65 14.98 9.51
N PHE A 191 6.43 15.65 10.36
CA PHE A 191 7.68 15.11 10.90
C PHE A 191 7.43 13.80 11.65
N ALA A 192 8.27 12.78 11.43
CA ALA A 192 7.98 11.44 11.92
C ALA A 192 7.88 11.37 13.46
N GLY A 193 8.68 12.17 14.19
CA GLY A 193 8.61 12.28 15.66
C GLY A 193 7.31 12.89 16.22
N GLN A 194 6.43 13.42 15.37
CA GLN A 194 5.13 13.97 15.79
C GLN A 194 3.98 13.54 14.86
N SER A 195 4.20 12.53 14.02
CA SER A 195 3.21 12.04 13.07
C SER A 195 2.25 11.09 13.77
N ARG A 196 0.98 11.51 13.89
CA ARG A 196 -0.09 10.66 14.42
C ARG A 196 -0.27 9.40 13.55
N GLU A 197 -0.24 9.57 12.24
CA GLU A 197 -0.40 8.47 11.27
C GLU A 197 0.65 7.38 11.53
N LEU A 198 1.92 7.75 11.64
CA LEU A 198 3.01 6.78 11.84
C LEU A 198 3.02 6.18 13.25
N LEU A 199 2.94 7.01 14.29
CA LEU A 199 3.22 6.58 15.67
C LEU A 199 1.99 6.06 16.42
N MET A 200 0.79 6.54 16.09
CA MET A 200 -0.45 6.07 16.70
C MET A 200 -1.17 5.11 15.76
N ASP A 201 -1.65 5.61 14.62
CA ASP A 201 -2.61 4.88 13.78
C ASP A 201 -1.96 3.62 13.16
N ILE A 202 -0.70 3.70 12.74
CA ILE A 202 0.05 2.56 12.17
C ILE A 202 0.76 1.75 13.28
N LEU A 203 1.71 2.37 14.00
CA LEU A 203 2.58 1.64 14.92
C LEU A 203 1.81 1.00 16.09
N ARG A 204 0.92 1.75 16.75
CA ARG A 204 0.20 1.27 17.95
C ARG A 204 -1.12 0.61 17.62
N ASP A 205 -1.98 1.30 16.88
CA ASP A 205 -3.35 0.85 16.66
C ASP A 205 -3.41 -0.33 15.68
N ARG A 206 -2.65 -0.25 14.57
CA ARG A 206 -2.62 -1.30 13.54
C ARG A 206 -1.65 -2.44 13.86
N TRP A 207 -0.41 -2.14 14.28
CA TRP A 207 0.60 -3.18 14.54
C TRP A 207 0.65 -3.65 16.00
N GLY A 208 -0.06 -2.97 16.91
CA GLY A 208 -0.16 -3.39 18.30
C GLY A 208 1.09 -3.12 19.14
N PHE A 209 1.97 -2.20 18.73
CA PHE A 209 3.21 -1.88 19.47
C PHE A 209 2.94 -1.51 20.94
N LYS A 210 3.64 -2.21 21.85
CA LYS A 210 3.51 -2.04 23.31
C LYS A 210 4.72 -1.38 23.97
N GLY A 211 5.80 -1.19 23.22
CA GLY A 211 7.00 -0.53 23.70
C GLY A 211 6.85 0.98 23.75
N PHE A 212 7.98 1.68 23.86
CA PHE A 212 8.04 3.14 23.83
C PHE A 212 8.73 3.68 22.57
N VAL A 213 8.31 4.88 22.15
CA VAL A 213 8.92 5.62 21.04
C VAL A 213 9.89 6.65 21.59
N VAL A 214 11.14 6.58 21.15
CA VAL A 214 12.17 7.60 21.39
C VAL A 214 12.34 8.43 20.12
N GLU A 215 12.67 9.69 20.23
CA GLU A 215 13.07 10.47 19.06
C GLU A 215 14.47 10.13 18.56
N ASP A 216 14.77 10.44 17.30
CA ASP A 216 16.16 10.56 16.88
C ASP A 216 16.79 11.82 17.51
N PHE A 217 18.03 11.68 17.96
CA PHE A 217 18.58 12.52 19.01
C PHE A 217 18.70 13.99 18.59
N LEU A 218 18.34 14.91 19.50
CA LEU A 218 18.49 16.37 19.43
C LEU A 218 17.69 17.06 18.30
N PHE A 219 17.83 16.57 17.06
CA PHE A 219 17.27 17.19 15.86
C PHE A 219 15.97 16.52 15.40
N GLY A 220 15.41 15.57 16.15
CA GLY A 220 14.14 14.90 15.88
C GLY A 220 12.95 15.68 16.40
N PHE A 221 13.17 16.49 17.43
CA PHE A 221 12.12 17.22 18.13
C PHE A 221 11.58 18.39 17.30
N ARG A 222 10.28 18.65 17.38
CA ARG A 222 9.63 19.75 16.62
C ARG A 222 8.59 20.49 17.45
N ASP A 223 7.75 19.77 18.18
CA ASP A 223 6.68 20.36 18.99
C ASP A 223 6.44 19.52 20.25
N VAL A 224 6.37 20.18 21.40
CA VAL A 224 6.27 19.52 22.71
C VAL A 224 4.92 18.85 22.92
N ALA A 225 3.84 19.57 22.58
CA ALA A 225 2.49 19.11 22.83
C ALA A 225 2.06 18.07 21.78
N LEU A 226 2.32 18.37 20.51
CA LEU A 226 1.93 17.55 19.38
C LEU A 226 2.68 16.22 19.38
N SER A 227 3.99 16.21 19.64
CA SER A 227 4.76 14.96 19.70
C SER A 227 4.26 14.02 20.78
N LEU A 228 4.00 14.54 21.99
CA LEU A 228 3.46 13.74 23.09
C LEU A 228 2.06 13.20 22.77
N LYS A 229 1.13 14.06 22.32
CA LYS A 229 -0.21 13.61 21.89
C LYS A 229 -0.12 12.50 20.84
N ASN A 230 0.77 12.68 19.87
CA ASN A 230 0.88 11.81 18.71
C ASN A 230 1.80 10.61 18.91
N GLY A 231 2.21 10.26 20.12
CA GLY A 231 2.79 8.93 20.38
C GLY A 231 4.29 8.89 20.66
N LEU A 232 4.98 10.03 20.64
CA LEU A 232 6.38 10.13 21.07
C LEU A 232 6.45 10.05 22.60
N ASP A 233 7.17 9.08 23.15
CA ASP A 233 7.18 8.86 24.60
C ASP A 233 8.41 9.44 25.27
N LEU A 234 9.56 9.48 24.60
CA LEU A 234 10.84 9.93 25.17
C LEU A 234 11.54 10.95 24.26
N GLU A 235 11.83 12.12 24.82
CA GLU A 235 12.80 13.09 24.27
C GLU A 235 14.22 12.66 24.64
N ALA A 236 15.14 12.71 23.67
CA ALA A 236 16.49 12.20 23.82
C ALA A 236 17.51 13.13 23.14
N PRO A 237 18.75 13.24 23.67
CA PRO A 237 19.35 12.37 24.69
C PRO A 237 19.36 12.94 26.10
N PHE A 238 19.08 14.24 26.25
CA PHE A 238 19.07 14.94 27.53
C PHE A 238 17.84 15.84 27.61
N ARG A 239 17.62 16.42 28.80
CA ARG A 239 16.57 17.40 29.07
C ARG A 239 16.62 18.58 28.09
N GLN A 240 15.59 18.74 27.26
CA GLN A 240 15.53 19.79 26.24
C GLN A 240 14.18 20.51 26.28
N GLN A 241 13.35 20.32 25.26
CA GLN A 241 12.11 21.04 25.01
C GLN A 241 11.02 20.60 25.98
N ARG A 242 10.94 19.32 26.32
CA ARG A 242 9.96 18.82 27.30
C ARG A 242 10.22 19.36 28.69
N ALA A 243 11.48 19.34 29.13
CA ALA A 243 11.86 19.88 30.44
C ALA A 243 11.51 21.37 30.58
N GLN A 244 11.61 22.14 29.49
CA GLN A 244 11.36 23.59 29.49
C GLN A 244 9.89 23.97 29.32
N HIS A 245 9.11 23.19 28.57
CA HIS A 245 7.81 23.65 28.06
C HIS A 245 6.64 22.70 28.38
N LEU A 246 6.88 21.45 28.79
CA LEU A 246 5.79 20.47 28.96
C LEU A 246 4.85 20.84 30.12
N GLU A 247 5.39 21.37 31.22
CA GLU A 247 4.57 21.82 32.36
C GLU A 247 3.63 22.97 31.96
N ALA A 248 4.13 23.94 31.19
CA ALA A 248 3.32 25.04 30.67
C ALA A 248 2.25 24.54 29.68
N ALA A 249 2.61 23.60 28.79
CA ALA A 249 1.68 22.98 27.86
C ALA A 249 0.54 22.22 28.57
N LEU A 250 0.82 21.59 29.72
CA LEU A 250 -0.20 20.96 30.57
C LEU A 250 -1.13 22.00 31.21
N ILE A 251 -0.57 23.09 31.76
CA ILE A 251 -1.35 24.18 32.37
C ILE A 251 -2.28 24.84 31.35
N ASN A 252 -1.82 25.00 30.11
CA ASN A 252 -2.59 25.61 29.02
C ASN A 252 -3.63 24.65 28.39
N GLY A 253 -3.56 23.35 28.69
CA GLY A 253 -4.43 22.34 28.08
C GLY A 253 -4.00 21.89 26.69
N ASP A 254 -2.78 22.25 26.26
CA ASP A 254 -2.19 21.81 24.99
C ASP A 254 -1.83 20.32 25.00
N VAL A 255 -1.69 19.71 26.18
CA VAL A 255 -1.57 18.27 26.44
C VAL A 255 -2.34 17.93 27.71
N SER A 256 -2.70 16.66 27.87
CA SER A 256 -3.41 16.16 29.05
C SER A 256 -2.51 15.31 29.95
N GLN A 257 -2.90 15.16 31.22
CA GLN A 257 -2.24 14.22 32.12
C GLN A 257 -2.30 12.78 31.59
N SER A 258 -3.35 12.41 30.85
CA SER A 258 -3.44 11.07 30.25
C SER A 258 -2.41 10.85 29.14
N ASP A 259 -1.98 11.91 28.44
CA ASP A 259 -0.91 11.79 27.44
C ASP A 259 0.44 11.49 28.12
N VAL A 260 0.72 12.19 29.23
CA VAL A 260 1.90 11.95 30.10
C VAL A 260 1.87 10.54 30.66
N ASP A 261 0.72 10.13 31.21
CA ASP A 261 0.57 8.83 31.83
C ASP A 261 0.69 7.68 30.80
N ARG A 262 0.23 7.87 29.56
CA ARG A 262 0.41 6.91 28.47
C ARG A 262 1.89 6.71 28.15
N ALA A 263 2.64 7.79 27.99
CA ALA A 263 4.07 7.74 27.67
C ALA A 263 4.88 7.13 28.83
N GLY A 264 4.62 7.57 30.05
CA GLY A 264 5.27 7.05 31.26
C GLY A 264 4.98 5.55 31.46
N ARG A 265 3.74 5.12 31.22
CA ARG A 265 3.36 3.70 31.24
C ARG A 265 4.13 2.90 30.20
N ALA A 266 4.22 3.36 28.95
CA ALA A 266 4.93 2.65 27.88
C ALA A 266 6.42 2.43 28.23
N ILE A 267 7.06 3.47 28.78
CA ILE A 267 8.46 3.41 29.23
C ILE A 267 8.62 2.43 30.40
N LEU A 268 7.85 2.62 31.48
CA LEU A 268 7.95 1.79 32.68
C LEU A 268 7.63 0.33 32.38
N ARG A 269 6.60 0.07 31.56
CA ARG A 269 6.23 -1.28 31.10
C ARG A 269 7.42 -1.94 30.40
N SER A 270 8.08 -1.23 29.48
CA SER A 270 9.22 -1.75 28.71
C SER A 270 10.44 -2.02 29.60
N LEU A 271 10.72 -1.14 30.56
CA LEU A 271 11.78 -1.32 31.55
C LEU A 271 11.53 -2.55 32.44
N ILE A 272 10.30 -2.71 32.95
CA ILE A 272 9.92 -3.86 33.79
C ILE A 272 9.99 -5.16 32.99
N GLU A 273 9.42 -5.16 31.77
CA GLU A 273 9.47 -6.33 30.89
C GLU A 273 10.91 -6.72 30.60
N ASN A 274 11.78 -5.76 30.25
CA ASN A 274 13.19 -6.05 30.01
C ASN A 274 13.91 -6.57 31.26
N GLU A 275 13.64 -6.01 32.44
CA GLU A 275 14.21 -6.51 33.71
C GLU A 275 13.83 -7.97 33.98
N VAL A 276 12.56 -8.32 33.75
CA VAL A 276 12.05 -9.68 33.92
C VAL A 276 12.62 -10.64 32.85
N LEU A 277 12.77 -10.17 31.62
CA LEU A 277 13.30 -10.96 30.50
C LEU A 277 14.80 -11.23 30.65
N ARG A 278 15.60 -10.23 31.01
CA ARG A 278 17.07 -10.33 31.08
C ARG A 278 17.58 -11.20 32.23
N GLY A 279 16.77 -11.40 33.27
CA GLY A 279 17.10 -12.19 34.46
C GLY A 279 18.33 -11.67 35.23
N ASP A 280 18.78 -12.46 36.22
CA ASP A 280 19.83 -12.06 37.18
C ASP A 280 21.27 -12.11 36.62
N SER A 281 21.47 -12.40 35.33
CA SER A 281 22.81 -12.48 34.75
C SER A 281 23.51 -11.13 34.80
N LYS A 282 24.74 -11.09 35.32
CA LYS A 282 25.56 -9.87 35.41
C LYS A 282 26.92 -10.13 34.77
N PRO A 283 27.01 -10.13 33.43
CA PRO A 283 28.29 -10.32 32.76
C PRO A 283 29.26 -9.22 33.19
N THR A 284 30.53 -9.59 33.34
CA THR A 284 31.63 -8.70 33.71
C THR A 284 32.35 -8.21 32.45
N LYS A 285 33.11 -7.11 32.55
CA LYS A 285 33.73 -6.45 31.38
C LYS A 285 34.81 -7.30 30.67
N ASP A 286 35.25 -8.42 31.23
CA ASP A 286 36.19 -9.37 30.62
C ASP A 286 35.63 -10.14 29.42
N ILE A 287 34.30 -10.17 29.23
CA ILE A 287 33.70 -10.74 28.01
C ILE A 287 33.92 -9.84 26.78
N ILE A 288 34.29 -8.58 27.03
CA ILE A 288 34.64 -7.60 26.00
C ILE A 288 36.04 -7.97 25.48
N PHE A 289 36.12 -8.36 24.21
CA PHE A 289 37.33 -8.76 23.43
C PHE A 289 37.73 -10.20 23.68
N TYR A 290 36.82 -10.95 24.29
CA TYR A 290 37.04 -12.34 24.57
C TYR A 290 37.06 -13.18 23.29
N GLY A 291 37.80 -14.28 23.34
CA GLY A 291 38.06 -15.14 22.17
C GLY A 291 36.79 -15.63 21.45
N GLU A 292 35.69 -15.82 22.18
CA GLU A 292 34.41 -16.24 21.58
C GLU A 292 33.78 -15.15 20.70
N HIS A 293 33.73 -13.90 21.17
CA HIS A 293 33.14 -12.80 20.41
C HIS A 293 34.01 -12.44 19.20
N ARG A 294 35.34 -12.51 19.33
CA ARG A 294 36.27 -12.39 18.20
C ARG A 294 36.07 -13.51 17.17
N SER A 295 35.93 -14.76 17.63
CA SER A 295 35.67 -15.89 16.72
C SER A 295 34.35 -15.74 15.98
N LEU A 296 33.30 -15.26 16.66
CA LEU A 296 32.01 -14.94 16.04
C LEU A 296 32.13 -13.82 15.01
N ALA A 297 32.96 -12.81 15.28
CA ALA A 297 33.27 -11.74 14.32
C ALA A 297 33.87 -12.30 13.03
N ARG A 298 34.87 -13.15 13.17
CA ARG A 298 35.55 -13.79 12.05
C ARG A 298 34.60 -14.70 11.27
N GLU A 299 33.71 -15.42 11.96
CA GLU A 299 32.65 -16.21 11.32
C GLU A 299 31.69 -15.32 10.53
N SER A 300 31.21 -14.22 11.12
CA SER A 300 30.34 -13.24 10.45
C SER A 300 31.02 -12.62 9.23
N ALA A 301 32.27 -12.18 9.38
CA ALA A 301 33.17 -11.71 8.32
C ALA A 301 33.26 -12.71 7.16
N THR A 302 33.52 -13.96 7.48
CA THR A 302 33.72 -15.01 6.49
C THR A 302 32.42 -15.34 5.74
N ARG A 303 31.28 -15.39 6.43
CA ARG A 303 30.00 -15.84 5.84
C ARG A 303 29.33 -14.81 4.93
N SER A 304 29.77 -13.57 4.97
CA SER A 304 29.11 -12.45 4.31
C SER A 304 29.90 -11.84 3.16
N MET A 305 31.23 -11.94 3.16
CA MET A 305 32.00 -11.59 1.98
C MET A 305 31.46 -12.35 0.77
N VAL A 306 31.28 -11.64 -0.34
CA VAL A 306 30.62 -12.18 -1.54
C VAL A 306 31.65 -12.35 -2.63
N LEU A 307 31.81 -13.58 -3.12
CA LEU A 307 32.60 -13.81 -4.34
C LEU A 307 31.74 -13.42 -5.55
N LEU A 308 32.06 -12.30 -6.19
CA LEU A 308 31.33 -11.79 -7.35
C LEU A 308 31.85 -12.39 -8.67
N LYS A 309 33.15 -12.68 -8.73
CA LYS A 309 33.81 -13.19 -9.94
C LYS A 309 34.97 -14.11 -9.57
N ASN A 310 35.19 -15.18 -10.34
CA ASN A 310 36.32 -16.10 -10.17
C ASN A 310 36.66 -16.82 -11.49
N ASP A 311 37.34 -16.11 -12.38
CA ASP A 311 37.80 -16.59 -13.68
C ASP A 311 38.94 -17.59 -13.53
N ALA A 312 39.11 -18.43 -14.56
CA ALA A 312 40.21 -19.36 -14.64
C ALA A 312 41.52 -18.66 -15.05
N VAL A 313 42.59 -18.93 -14.30
CA VAL A 313 43.97 -18.56 -14.64
C VAL A 313 44.77 -19.84 -14.83
N ASN A 314 45.39 -20.01 -16.00
CA ASN A 314 46.09 -21.24 -16.39
C ASN A 314 45.21 -22.51 -16.32
N GLY A 315 43.94 -22.39 -16.73
CA GLY A 315 43.02 -23.54 -16.85
C GLY A 315 42.32 -23.99 -15.55
N ARG A 316 42.52 -23.27 -14.44
CA ARG A 316 41.84 -23.52 -13.15
C ARG A 316 41.30 -22.20 -12.56
N PRO A 317 40.20 -22.20 -11.79
CA PRO A 317 39.74 -21.00 -11.07
C PRO A 317 40.88 -20.36 -10.27
N LEU A 318 40.96 -19.02 -10.25
CA LEU A 318 42.00 -18.31 -9.50
C LEU A 318 41.91 -18.60 -8.00
N LEU A 319 40.70 -18.53 -7.44
CA LEU A 319 40.44 -18.77 -6.03
C LEU A 319 39.85 -20.18 -5.80
N PRO A 320 40.23 -20.87 -4.71
CA PRO A 320 41.16 -20.40 -3.68
C PRO A 320 42.62 -20.38 -4.14
N LEU A 321 43.40 -19.44 -3.60
CA LEU A 321 44.83 -19.33 -3.80
C LEU A 321 45.57 -20.56 -3.24
N GLY A 322 46.63 -20.98 -3.93
CA GLY A 322 47.50 -22.06 -3.47
C GLY A 322 48.23 -21.71 -2.17
N SER A 323 48.53 -22.72 -1.36
CA SER A 323 49.36 -22.56 -0.16
C SER A 323 50.87 -22.56 -0.46
N ASP A 324 51.24 -22.82 -1.70
CA ASP A 324 52.62 -22.87 -2.23
C ASP A 324 53.15 -21.52 -2.72
N LEU A 325 52.38 -20.44 -2.55
CA LEU A 325 52.80 -19.08 -2.90
C LEU A 325 54.07 -18.70 -2.13
N SER A 326 55.08 -18.23 -2.86
CA SER A 326 56.35 -17.76 -2.30
C SER A 326 56.33 -16.26 -2.04
N ARG A 327 55.59 -15.48 -2.83
CA ARG A 327 55.49 -14.03 -2.69
C ARG A 327 54.10 -13.51 -3.05
N VAL A 328 53.49 -12.73 -2.15
CA VAL A 328 52.16 -12.13 -2.33
C VAL A 328 52.23 -10.62 -2.17
N ALA A 329 51.67 -9.87 -3.10
CA ALA A 329 51.57 -8.42 -3.00
C ALA A 329 50.16 -8.00 -2.58
N VAL A 330 50.04 -7.31 -1.45
CA VAL A 330 48.81 -6.66 -1.00
C VAL A 330 48.93 -5.17 -1.30
N VAL A 331 48.14 -4.69 -2.27
CA VAL A 331 48.31 -3.36 -2.87
C VAL A 331 47.02 -2.55 -2.83
N GLY A 332 47.15 -1.23 -2.95
CA GLY A 332 46.02 -0.31 -2.92
C GLY A 332 45.91 0.39 -1.57
N TRP A 333 45.30 1.57 -1.55
CA TRP A 333 45.38 2.46 -0.39
C TRP A 333 44.76 1.88 0.90
N GLN A 334 43.87 0.90 0.78
CA GLN A 334 43.28 0.20 1.92
C GLN A 334 44.01 -1.09 2.30
N ALA A 335 45.12 -1.45 1.65
CA ALA A 335 45.84 -2.70 1.87
C ALA A 335 46.22 -2.94 3.34
N ASP A 336 46.61 -1.89 4.06
CA ASP A 336 46.94 -1.94 5.50
C ASP A 336 46.07 -0.97 6.33
N SER A 337 44.89 -0.62 5.82
CA SER A 337 43.96 0.27 6.53
C SER A 337 43.15 -0.49 7.56
N LYS A 338 42.90 0.14 8.71
CA LYS A 338 41.93 -0.32 9.72
C LYS A 338 40.56 0.24 9.37
N ASN A 339 39.99 -0.26 8.28
CA ASN A 339 38.70 0.23 7.79
C ASN A 339 37.54 -0.57 8.38
N THR A 340 36.82 0.13 9.24
CA THR A 340 35.75 -0.35 10.09
C THR A 340 34.39 0.22 9.62
N GLY A 341 34.40 1.05 8.57
CA GLY A 341 33.21 1.70 8.01
C GLY A 341 32.99 3.12 8.50
N GLY A 342 31.74 3.57 8.43
CA GLY A 342 31.35 4.96 8.66
C GLY A 342 31.65 5.47 10.07
N LYS A 343 31.93 6.76 10.17
CA LYS A 343 31.96 7.50 11.44
C LYS A 343 30.59 8.08 11.77
N GLY A 344 30.42 8.56 13.00
CA GLY A 344 29.15 9.07 13.52
C GLY A 344 28.59 8.18 14.62
N SER A 345 27.27 8.06 14.71
CA SER A 345 26.60 7.24 15.73
C SER A 345 26.86 5.73 15.61
N SER A 346 27.23 5.24 14.43
CA SER A 346 27.58 3.82 14.20
C SER A 346 29.04 3.47 14.50
N HIS A 347 29.87 4.44 14.89
CA HIS A 347 31.31 4.21 15.09
C HIS A 347 31.57 3.45 16.39
N VAL A 348 32.33 2.36 16.30
CA VAL A 348 32.72 1.54 17.45
C VAL A 348 34.24 1.48 17.58
N ARG A 349 34.75 1.52 18.82
CA ARG A 349 36.19 1.54 19.12
C ARG A 349 36.71 0.17 19.52
N CYS A 350 37.32 -0.53 18.56
CA CYS A 350 37.97 -1.81 18.82
C CYS A 350 39.39 -1.67 19.43
N PRO A 351 39.79 -2.51 20.41
CA PRO A 351 41.17 -2.59 20.88
C PRO A 351 42.18 -2.93 19.77
N GLU A 352 41.82 -3.82 18.84
CA GLU A 352 42.69 -4.29 17.76
C GLU A 352 41.87 -4.56 16.49
N VAL A 353 42.37 -4.10 15.34
CA VAL A 353 41.76 -4.33 14.02
C VAL A 353 42.83 -4.90 13.11
N ILE A 354 42.58 -6.09 12.57
CA ILE A 354 43.46 -6.80 11.67
C ILE A 354 43.19 -6.34 10.22
N SER A 355 44.16 -5.65 9.63
CA SER A 355 44.07 -5.20 8.24
C SER A 355 44.14 -6.36 7.24
N PRO A 356 43.73 -6.19 5.97
CA PRO A 356 43.90 -7.20 4.92
C PRO A 356 45.35 -7.71 4.81
N PHE A 357 46.32 -6.79 4.82
CA PHE A 357 47.74 -7.14 4.81
C PHE A 357 48.14 -8.00 6.00
N GLN A 358 47.75 -7.60 7.22
CA GLN A 358 48.08 -8.34 8.43
C GLN A 358 47.49 -9.76 8.41
N GLY A 359 46.21 -9.90 8.05
CA GLY A 359 45.55 -11.20 7.98
C GLY A 359 46.19 -12.15 6.95
N ILE A 360 46.54 -11.65 5.77
CA ILE A 360 47.23 -12.45 4.74
C ILE A 360 48.64 -12.84 5.20
N LYS A 361 49.37 -11.91 5.81
CA LYS A 361 50.72 -12.15 6.33
C LYS A 361 50.73 -13.22 7.43
N GLU A 362 49.76 -13.17 8.35
CA GLU A 362 49.61 -14.17 9.40
C GLU A 362 49.19 -15.54 8.87
N ALA A 363 48.36 -15.56 7.82
CA ALA A 363 47.91 -16.80 7.20
C ALA A 363 48.97 -17.49 6.31
N LEU A 364 49.99 -16.75 5.87
CA LEU A 364 51.08 -17.23 5.01
C LEU A 364 52.46 -16.95 5.64
N PRO A 365 52.81 -17.57 6.77
CA PRO A 365 54.07 -17.32 7.47
C PRO A 365 55.33 -17.74 6.69
N HIS A 366 55.17 -18.56 5.64
CA HIS A 366 56.25 -19.05 4.79
C HIS A 366 56.48 -18.18 3.54
N ALA A 367 55.53 -17.32 3.18
CA ALA A 367 55.60 -16.48 1.99
C ALA A 367 56.11 -15.07 2.32
N GLU A 368 56.80 -14.43 1.38
CA GLU A 368 57.09 -13.00 1.44
C GLU A 368 55.82 -12.20 1.10
N VAL A 369 55.12 -11.69 2.11
CA VAL A 369 53.96 -10.81 1.91
C VAL A 369 54.42 -9.36 1.92
N VAL A 370 54.33 -8.69 0.77
CA VAL A 370 54.70 -7.28 0.58
C VAL A 370 53.46 -6.40 0.55
N VAL A 371 53.56 -5.19 1.10
CA VAL A 371 52.46 -4.22 1.14
C VAL A 371 52.85 -2.92 0.43
N GLU A 372 51.92 -2.39 -0.36
CA GLU A 372 52.04 -1.06 -0.97
C GLU A 372 50.70 -0.32 -0.87
N SER A 373 50.58 0.50 0.18
CA SER A 373 49.35 1.25 0.52
C SER A 373 49.31 2.67 -0.04
N SER A 374 50.20 3.04 -0.97
CA SER A 374 50.10 4.33 -1.66
C SER A 374 49.27 4.23 -2.94
N ASN A 375 48.76 5.38 -3.40
CA ASN A 375 48.14 5.52 -4.72
C ASN A 375 49.18 5.76 -5.84
N ASP A 376 50.47 5.50 -5.59
CA ASP A 376 51.52 5.60 -6.60
C ASP A 376 51.51 4.35 -7.48
N ILE A 377 50.93 4.50 -8.68
CA ILE A 377 50.81 3.44 -9.68
C ILE A 377 52.17 2.78 -10.00
N SER A 378 53.27 3.54 -9.99
CA SER A 378 54.59 2.99 -10.29
C SER A 378 55.09 2.07 -9.17
N LYS A 379 54.82 2.42 -7.90
CA LYS A 379 55.13 1.56 -6.76
C LYS A 379 54.25 0.31 -6.74
N VAL A 380 52.94 0.48 -6.96
CA VAL A 380 51.99 -0.64 -7.05
C VAL A 380 52.40 -1.63 -8.14
N LYS A 381 52.75 -1.15 -9.34
CA LYS A 381 53.24 -2.01 -10.44
C LYS A 381 54.51 -2.76 -10.07
N ARG A 382 55.46 -2.11 -9.38
CA ARG A 382 56.69 -2.78 -8.92
C ARG A 382 56.42 -3.85 -7.87
N ALA A 383 55.52 -3.59 -6.93
CA ALA A 383 55.13 -4.57 -5.91
C ALA A 383 54.42 -5.78 -6.54
N ALA A 384 53.54 -5.52 -7.52
CA ALA A 384 52.79 -6.55 -8.22
C ALA A 384 53.64 -7.41 -9.18
N ALA A 385 54.63 -6.84 -9.86
CA ALA A 385 55.36 -7.51 -10.94
C ALA A 385 56.17 -8.74 -10.51
N SER A 386 56.56 -8.82 -9.23
CA SER A 386 57.36 -9.93 -8.69
C SER A 386 56.57 -10.88 -7.80
N ALA A 387 55.25 -10.72 -7.69
CA ALA A 387 54.41 -11.54 -6.83
C ALA A 387 53.74 -12.68 -7.62
N ASP A 388 53.56 -13.82 -6.95
CA ASP A 388 52.81 -14.98 -7.46
C ASP A 388 51.30 -14.68 -7.50
N ALA A 389 50.83 -13.87 -6.55
CA ALA A 389 49.46 -13.38 -6.46
C ALA A 389 49.43 -11.93 -5.99
N VAL A 390 48.47 -11.16 -6.53
CA VAL A 390 48.24 -9.76 -6.16
C VAL A 390 46.82 -9.63 -5.59
N VAL A 391 46.73 -9.14 -4.36
CA VAL A 391 45.47 -8.78 -3.71
C VAL A 391 45.37 -7.26 -3.71
N MET A 392 44.49 -6.72 -4.56
CA MET A 392 44.24 -5.28 -4.64
C MET A 392 43.05 -4.91 -3.76
N VAL A 393 43.28 -4.06 -2.76
CA VAL A 393 42.24 -3.60 -1.82
C VAL A 393 41.85 -2.16 -2.17
N VAL A 394 40.62 -2.00 -2.64
CA VAL A 394 39.99 -0.72 -3.01
C VAL A 394 38.61 -0.64 -2.38
N GLY A 395 38.11 0.57 -2.20
CA GLY A 395 36.80 0.83 -1.59
C GLY A 395 36.73 2.25 -1.04
N TYR A 396 35.68 2.50 -0.28
CA TYR A 396 35.42 3.75 0.43
C TYR A 396 35.82 3.67 1.90
N ASP A 397 35.97 4.80 2.56
CA ASP A 397 36.02 4.87 4.02
C ASP A 397 35.08 5.96 4.56
N PHE A 398 35.17 6.24 5.87
CA PHE A 398 34.35 7.25 6.54
C PHE A 398 34.46 8.68 5.98
N HIS A 399 35.43 8.96 5.10
CA HIS A 399 35.51 10.24 4.39
C HIS A 399 34.56 10.32 3.20
N ASP A 400 34.21 9.18 2.60
CA ASP A 400 33.35 9.08 1.44
C ASP A 400 31.88 8.84 1.84
N GLU A 401 31.63 8.30 3.03
CA GLU A 401 30.29 7.92 3.49
C GLU A 401 30.15 7.92 5.02
N GLY A 402 28.91 8.06 5.50
CA GLY A 402 28.58 8.09 6.93
C GLY A 402 27.45 9.07 7.25
N GLU A 403 27.27 9.33 8.54
CA GLU A 403 26.27 10.26 9.06
C GLU A 403 26.62 11.72 8.71
N TYR A 404 25.67 12.46 8.12
CA TYR A 404 25.91 13.84 7.62
C TYR A 404 25.29 14.93 8.51
N THR A 405 25.68 14.97 9.79
CA THR A 405 24.99 15.76 10.82
C THR A 405 25.26 17.27 10.76
N ALA A 406 26.53 17.69 10.90
CA ALA A 406 26.86 19.12 11.07
C ALA A 406 26.50 19.99 9.86
N PRO A 407 26.81 19.58 8.60
CA PRO A 407 26.46 20.39 7.45
C PRO A 407 24.94 20.43 7.19
N ALA A 408 24.23 19.31 7.38
CA ALA A 408 22.76 19.27 7.25
C ALA A 408 22.07 20.16 8.30
N PHE A 409 22.57 20.17 9.54
CA PHE A 409 22.09 21.08 10.58
C PHE A 409 22.30 22.54 10.20
N ASN A 410 23.52 22.90 9.74
CA ASN A 410 23.83 24.27 9.32
C ASN A 410 22.95 24.73 8.14
N ALA A 411 22.56 23.81 7.26
CA ALA A 411 21.63 24.05 6.16
C ALA A 411 20.15 24.13 6.59
N THR A 412 19.84 23.92 7.87
CA THR A 412 18.46 23.91 8.41
C THR A 412 18.31 24.88 9.59
N PRO A 413 18.27 26.20 9.34
CA PRO A 413 18.20 27.22 10.41
C PRO A 413 17.01 27.06 11.36
N ALA A 414 15.93 26.44 10.87
CA ALA A 414 14.75 26.14 11.67
C ALA A 414 15.09 25.33 12.92
N LEU A 415 16.11 24.45 12.92
CA LEU A 415 16.46 23.63 14.09
C LEU A 415 17.16 24.40 15.22
N ARG A 416 17.43 25.70 15.08
CA ARG A 416 18.11 26.45 16.15
C ARG A 416 17.27 26.56 17.43
N HIS A 417 15.94 26.47 17.33
CA HIS A 417 15.06 26.52 18.51
C HIS A 417 15.12 25.27 19.38
N VAL A 418 15.52 24.11 18.84
CA VAL A 418 15.63 22.87 19.63
C VAL A 418 16.88 22.84 20.50
N ILE A 419 17.82 23.75 20.25
CA ILE A 419 19.03 23.93 21.06
C ILE A 419 18.63 24.53 22.42
N PRO A 420 18.98 23.91 23.56
CA PRO A 420 18.72 24.48 24.87
C PRO A 420 19.39 25.86 25.06
N PRO A 421 18.77 26.78 25.83
CA PRO A 421 19.36 28.07 26.15
C PRO A 421 20.65 27.95 26.99
N ASP A 422 21.38 29.06 27.03
CA ASP A 422 22.75 29.18 27.56
C ASP A 422 22.89 28.99 29.09
N ASP A 423 21.83 28.77 29.85
CA ASP A 423 21.88 28.79 31.31
C ASP A 423 21.89 27.41 32.00
N ASP A 424 21.39 26.34 31.38
CA ASP A 424 21.00 25.14 32.15
C ASP A 424 21.87 23.87 32.03
N SER A 425 22.87 23.77 31.14
CA SER A 425 23.94 22.76 31.32
C SER A 425 25.23 23.08 30.53
N LYS A 426 26.38 23.02 31.19
CA LYS A 426 27.70 23.12 30.53
C LYS A 426 27.95 21.92 29.60
N GLU A 427 27.25 20.83 29.85
CA GLU A 427 27.42 19.53 29.23
C GLU A 427 26.66 19.43 27.90
N ALA A 428 25.40 19.91 27.82
CA ALA A 428 24.69 20.00 26.53
C ALA A 428 25.42 20.91 25.56
N ARG A 429 25.97 22.03 26.06
CA ARG A 429 26.89 22.88 25.30
C ARG A 429 28.08 22.12 24.75
N SER A 430 28.74 21.29 25.57
CA SER A 430 29.90 20.51 25.10
C SER A 430 29.54 19.53 23.98
N VAL A 431 28.33 18.94 24.03
CA VAL A 431 27.83 18.03 22.98
C VAL A 431 27.51 18.82 21.72
N ILE A 432 26.80 19.93 21.84
CA ILE A 432 26.45 20.81 20.72
C ILE A 432 27.72 21.38 20.07
N GLU A 433 28.68 21.86 20.84
CA GLU A 433 29.98 22.34 20.33
C GLU A 433 30.75 21.23 19.60
N ARG A 434 30.76 19.99 20.11
CA ARG A 434 31.39 18.84 19.44
C ARG A 434 30.68 18.47 18.13
N LEU A 435 29.35 18.52 18.11
CA LEU A 435 28.55 18.26 16.91
C LEU A 435 28.68 19.37 15.86
N MET A 436 28.78 20.63 16.30
CA MET A 436 28.82 21.82 15.45
C MET A 436 30.23 22.16 14.96
N ASN A 437 31.26 21.75 15.69
CA ASN A 437 32.66 22.09 15.42
C ASN A 437 33.55 20.84 15.56
N PRO A 438 33.38 19.83 14.67
CA PRO A 438 34.23 18.65 14.69
C PRO A 438 35.69 19.08 14.49
N ALA A 439 36.59 18.67 15.39
CA ALA A 439 37.97 19.12 15.38
C ALA A 439 38.63 18.89 13.99
N PRO A 440 39.24 19.92 13.37
CA PRO A 440 39.90 19.78 12.07
C PRO A 440 41.13 18.88 12.22
N LYS A 441 41.19 17.79 11.46
CA LYS A 441 42.38 16.92 11.45
C LYS A 441 43.31 17.38 10.32
N LYS A 442 44.52 17.78 10.71
CA LYS A 442 45.66 18.07 9.81
C LYS A 442 45.80 16.98 8.74
N GLY A 443 45.67 17.36 7.46
CA GLY A 443 45.96 16.50 6.31
C GLY A 443 44.86 16.38 5.25
N GLU A 444 43.79 17.17 5.31
CA GLU A 444 42.65 17.09 4.39
C GLU A 444 43.03 17.23 2.90
N ARG A 445 42.55 16.26 2.11
CA ARG A 445 42.46 16.35 0.63
C ARG A 445 41.52 17.49 0.24
N GLY A 446 41.77 18.03 -0.96
CA GLY A 446 41.17 19.26 -1.49
C GLY A 446 39.64 19.36 -1.37
N LYS A 447 39.20 20.58 -1.06
CA LYS A 447 37.82 21.04 -0.81
C LYS A 447 36.97 21.21 -2.08
N ASP A 448 37.16 20.38 -3.09
CA ASP A 448 36.43 20.55 -4.35
C ASP A 448 35.29 19.52 -4.42
N ASN A 449 34.10 19.99 -4.00
CA ASN A 449 32.76 19.53 -4.42
C ASN A 449 32.56 18.02 -4.69
N TYR A 450 32.30 17.22 -3.65
CA TYR A 450 31.51 16.00 -3.84
C TYR A 450 30.52 15.83 -2.68
N GLY A 451 29.29 16.29 -2.91
CA GLY A 451 28.10 15.86 -2.17
C GLY A 451 27.64 14.46 -2.58
N PHE A 452 28.56 13.58 -2.97
CA PHE A 452 28.26 12.19 -3.27
C PHE A 452 28.76 11.35 -2.10
N GLY A 453 27.87 11.08 -1.15
CA GLY A 453 28.09 9.96 -0.25
C GLY A 453 27.95 8.69 -1.07
N THR A 454 29.02 7.96 -1.38
CA THR A 454 28.94 6.72 -2.18
C THR A 454 28.70 5.51 -1.27
N GLY A 455 27.64 5.58 -0.46
CA GLY A 455 27.51 4.80 0.78
C GLY A 455 27.45 3.27 0.71
N GLY A 456 27.19 2.66 -0.46
CA GLY A 456 26.90 1.21 -0.47
C GLY A 456 27.10 0.46 -1.78
N THR A 457 26.78 1.04 -2.93
CA THR A 457 26.98 0.38 -4.23
C THR A 457 28.00 1.12 -5.06
N VAL A 458 29.04 0.40 -5.48
CA VAL A 458 30.03 0.86 -6.46
C VAL A 458 29.59 0.36 -7.82
N ILE A 459 29.46 1.24 -8.81
CA ILE A 459 29.29 0.82 -10.19
C ILE A 459 30.61 0.19 -10.64
N VAL A 460 30.51 -1.07 -11.08
CA VAL A 460 31.68 -1.91 -11.39
C VAL A 460 31.92 -2.07 -12.88
N GLU A 461 31.00 -1.59 -13.72
CA GLU A 461 30.94 -1.91 -15.15
C GLU A 461 32.24 -1.57 -15.90
N GLU A 462 32.89 -0.46 -15.53
CA GLU A 462 34.11 0.01 -16.18
C GLU A 462 35.35 -0.86 -15.90
N TRP A 463 35.36 -1.65 -14.82
CA TRP A 463 36.56 -2.35 -14.36
C TRP A 463 36.36 -3.82 -13.99
N LYS A 464 35.11 -4.31 -13.90
CA LYS A 464 34.79 -5.70 -13.48
C LYS A 464 35.47 -6.79 -14.32
N ASP A 465 35.85 -6.47 -15.55
CA ASP A 465 36.50 -7.41 -16.46
C ASP A 465 38.03 -7.46 -16.32
N LEU A 466 38.62 -6.48 -15.64
CA LEU A 466 40.08 -6.39 -15.45
C LEU A 466 40.63 -7.43 -14.46
N PRO A 467 40.06 -7.62 -13.25
CA PRO A 467 40.55 -8.63 -12.32
C PRO A 467 39.98 -10.02 -12.65
N SER A 468 40.77 -11.06 -12.42
CA SER A 468 40.33 -12.46 -12.55
C SER A 468 39.39 -12.89 -11.42
N ALA A 469 39.43 -12.24 -10.25
CA ALA A 469 38.46 -12.48 -9.19
C ALA A 469 38.05 -11.17 -8.53
N ILE A 470 36.80 -11.11 -8.08
CA ILE A 470 36.23 -9.94 -7.37
C ILE A 470 35.57 -10.45 -6.10
N ILE A 471 35.98 -9.89 -4.97
CA ILE A 471 35.38 -10.15 -3.66
C ILE A 471 34.78 -8.85 -3.16
N PHE A 472 33.50 -8.87 -2.81
CA PHE A 472 32.86 -7.79 -2.08
C PHE A 472 33.13 -7.99 -0.59
N GLY A 473 34.07 -7.21 -0.06
CA GLY A 473 34.64 -7.37 1.28
C GLY A 473 33.90 -6.66 2.42
N TRP A 474 32.98 -5.73 2.11
CA TRP A 474 32.28 -4.89 3.10
C TRP A 474 33.23 -4.15 4.06
N TYR A 475 32.68 -3.62 5.16
CA TYR A 475 33.46 -3.23 6.34
C TYR A 475 33.56 -4.37 7.34
N SER A 476 34.23 -5.46 6.96
CA SER A 476 34.30 -6.72 7.73
C SER A 476 34.97 -6.67 9.10
N GLY A 477 35.34 -5.48 9.54
CA GLY A 477 35.70 -5.19 10.92
C GLY A 477 37.00 -5.76 11.44
N CYS A 478 37.04 -6.02 12.75
CA CYS A 478 38.27 -6.23 13.50
C CYS A 478 38.98 -7.53 13.09
N GLU A 479 38.22 -8.52 12.63
CA GLU A 479 38.71 -9.80 12.12
C GLU A 479 38.57 -9.88 10.58
N GLY A 480 38.26 -8.78 9.91
CA GLY A 480 38.02 -8.74 8.48
C GLY A 480 39.23 -9.19 7.66
N GLY A 481 40.45 -8.78 8.07
CA GLY A 481 41.69 -9.26 7.45
C GLY A 481 41.88 -10.78 7.60
N CYS A 482 41.60 -11.32 8.78
CA CYS A 482 41.66 -12.76 9.05
C CYS A 482 40.66 -13.55 8.20
N ALA A 483 39.41 -13.08 8.14
CA ALA A 483 38.35 -13.70 7.35
C ALA A 483 38.64 -13.66 5.84
N LEU A 484 39.15 -12.53 5.34
CA LEU A 484 39.60 -12.43 3.95
C LEU A 484 40.66 -13.49 3.64
N ALA A 485 41.65 -13.66 4.52
CA ALA A 485 42.70 -14.65 4.34
C ALA A 485 42.16 -16.10 4.36
N ASP A 486 41.20 -16.40 5.24
CA ASP A 486 40.55 -17.72 5.28
C ASP A 486 39.82 -18.06 3.98
N LEU A 487 39.12 -17.08 3.40
CA LEU A 487 38.41 -17.23 2.14
C LEU A 487 39.38 -17.34 0.97
N LEU A 488 40.38 -16.45 0.88
CA LEU A 488 41.37 -16.46 -0.18
C LEU A 488 42.11 -17.80 -0.27
N LEU A 489 42.43 -18.42 0.87
CA LEU A 489 43.14 -19.69 0.94
C LEU A 489 42.21 -20.92 0.93
N GLY A 490 40.90 -20.73 0.83
CA GLY A 490 39.92 -21.81 0.81
C GLY A 490 39.84 -22.62 2.10
N LYS A 491 40.24 -22.03 3.24
CA LYS A 491 40.00 -22.59 4.58
C LYS A 491 38.52 -22.57 4.91
N VAL A 492 37.81 -21.55 4.40
CA VAL A 492 36.36 -21.46 4.42
C VAL A 492 35.86 -21.19 3.00
N ASN A 493 34.67 -21.68 2.69
CA ASN A 493 34.01 -21.46 1.41
C ASN A 493 33.18 -20.17 1.44
N PHE A 494 33.14 -19.44 0.32
CA PHE A 494 32.22 -18.33 0.12
C PHE A 494 30.76 -18.80 0.18
N SER A 495 29.99 -18.15 1.04
CA SER A 495 28.54 -18.35 1.20
C SER A 495 27.73 -17.06 1.09
N GLY A 496 28.40 -15.90 1.12
CA GLY A 496 27.76 -14.60 1.09
C GLY A 496 26.97 -14.38 -0.19
N ARG A 497 25.86 -13.65 -0.07
CA ARG A 497 25.04 -13.17 -1.19
C ARG A 497 24.98 -11.65 -1.11
N ILE A 498 24.79 -10.97 -2.23
CA ILE A 498 24.64 -9.51 -2.23
C ILE A 498 23.17 -9.15 -1.88
N PRO A 499 22.89 -8.33 -0.85
CA PRO A 499 21.54 -7.97 -0.42
C PRO A 499 20.90 -6.81 -1.22
N PHE A 500 21.54 -6.41 -2.30
CA PHE A 500 21.07 -5.38 -3.24
C PHE A 500 21.59 -5.68 -4.63
N CYS A 501 21.00 -5.08 -5.65
CA CYS A 501 21.55 -5.16 -7.00
C CYS A 501 22.70 -4.16 -7.22
N ILE A 502 23.68 -4.53 -8.05
CA ILE A 502 24.68 -3.59 -8.59
C ILE A 502 24.21 -3.20 -10.00
N PRO A 503 23.81 -1.93 -10.23
CA PRO A 503 23.42 -1.46 -11.55
C PRO A 503 24.64 -1.30 -12.47
N THR A 504 24.39 -1.25 -13.77
CA THR A 504 25.45 -1.04 -14.77
C THR A 504 25.89 0.41 -14.91
N CYS A 505 25.01 1.38 -14.60
CA CYS A 505 25.30 2.82 -14.69
C CYS A 505 24.38 3.62 -13.77
N GLU A 506 24.65 4.92 -13.60
CA GLU A 506 23.91 5.81 -12.70
C GLU A 506 22.48 6.08 -13.18
N GLU A 507 22.23 6.06 -14.50
CA GLU A 507 20.89 6.27 -15.08
C GLU A 507 19.89 5.16 -14.69
N HIS A 508 20.39 4.03 -14.20
CA HIS A 508 19.58 2.92 -13.71
C HIS A 508 19.22 3.04 -12.22
N LEU A 509 19.61 4.15 -11.57
CA LEU A 509 19.26 4.43 -10.19
C LEU A 509 18.03 5.36 -10.09
N PRO A 510 17.31 5.33 -8.95
CA PRO A 510 16.32 6.35 -8.68
C PRO A 510 16.95 7.75 -8.67
N LYS A 511 16.18 8.78 -9.02
CA LYS A 511 16.69 10.16 -8.93
C LYS A 511 17.12 10.48 -7.49
N ALA A 512 18.35 10.99 -7.34
CA ALA A 512 18.87 11.57 -6.12
C ALA A 512 18.64 13.09 -6.09
N ASP A 513 18.42 13.64 -4.91
CA ASP A 513 18.35 15.08 -4.66
C ASP A 513 18.81 15.35 -3.23
N ASN A 514 20.01 15.92 -3.08
CA ASN A 514 20.63 16.12 -1.77
C ASN A 514 20.08 17.33 -1.00
N ASP A 515 19.41 18.24 -1.70
CA ASP A 515 18.90 19.48 -1.12
C ASP A 515 17.37 19.51 -1.06
N ALA A 516 16.72 18.38 -1.37
CA ALA A 516 15.28 18.22 -1.46
C ALA A 516 14.53 18.82 -0.27
N GLU A 517 13.55 19.68 -0.57
CA GLU A 517 12.52 20.08 0.40
C GLU A 517 11.36 19.08 0.39
N ALA A 518 11.08 18.46 -0.76
CA ALA A 518 10.14 17.37 -0.90
C ALA A 518 10.63 16.36 -1.93
N ILE A 519 10.37 15.07 -1.70
CA ILE A 519 10.73 13.99 -2.63
C ILE A 519 9.65 12.90 -2.64
N LYS A 520 9.28 12.40 -3.82
CA LYS A 520 8.36 11.26 -3.93
C LYS A 520 9.12 9.94 -3.91
N TYR A 521 8.77 9.08 -2.95
CA TYR A 521 9.18 7.69 -2.92
C TYR A 521 8.10 6.83 -3.57
N ASP A 522 8.53 5.93 -4.44
CA ASP A 522 7.69 4.99 -5.17
C ASP A 522 8.20 3.55 -4.95
N ARG A 523 7.59 2.58 -5.63
CA ARG A 523 7.96 1.16 -5.53
C ARG A 523 9.19 0.77 -6.38
N TRP A 524 9.81 1.71 -7.09
CA TRP A 524 10.78 1.44 -8.14
C TRP A 524 12.19 1.87 -7.71
N TYR A 525 12.87 0.95 -7.03
CA TYR A 525 14.27 1.05 -6.63
C TYR A 525 14.92 -0.34 -6.78
N GLY A 526 16.24 -0.43 -6.66
CA GLY A 526 16.96 -1.71 -6.65
C GLY A 526 16.62 -2.63 -7.83
N GLN A 527 16.57 -3.94 -7.59
CA GLN A 527 16.23 -4.94 -8.58
C GLN A 527 14.86 -4.72 -9.25
N PRO A 528 13.77 -4.35 -8.53
CA PRO A 528 12.50 -3.98 -9.15
C PRO A 528 12.60 -2.87 -10.20
N LEU A 529 13.43 -1.85 -9.98
CA LEU A 529 13.65 -0.79 -10.97
C LEU A 529 14.36 -1.32 -12.21
N LEU A 530 15.42 -2.10 -12.05
CA LEU A 530 16.15 -2.69 -13.18
C LEU A 530 15.25 -3.60 -14.02
N ASP A 531 14.43 -4.43 -13.34
CA ASP A 531 13.46 -5.31 -13.99
C ASP A 531 12.40 -4.51 -14.78
N ARG A 532 11.95 -3.35 -14.25
CA ARG A 532 11.01 -2.44 -14.93
C ARG A 532 11.64 -1.77 -16.15
N LEU A 533 12.89 -1.33 -16.03
CA LEU A 533 13.67 -0.73 -17.12
C LEU A 533 14.11 -1.77 -18.16
N GLN A 534 13.97 -3.06 -17.87
CA GLN A 534 14.42 -4.18 -18.69
C GLN A 534 15.94 -4.18 -18.94
N VAL A 535 16.70 -3.74 -17.96
CA VAL A 535 18.16 -3.70 -18.00
C VAL A 535 18.75 -4.72 -17.03
N PRO A 536 19.82 -5.44 -17.39
CA PRO A 536 20.46 -6.38 -16.48
C PRO A 536 21.19 -5.63 -15.36
N ALA A 537 21.24 -6.24 -14.17
CA ALA A 537 22.21 -5.84 -13.13
C ALA A 537 23.60 -6.36 -13.51
N SER A 538 24.68 -5.63 -13.17
CA SER A 538 26.04 -6.19 -13.22
C SER A 538 26.14 -7.38 -12.26
N PHE A 539 25.53 -7.26 -11.08
CA PHE A 539 25.31 -8.35 -10.14
C PHE A 539 23.91 -8.24 -9.52
N PRO A 540 22.99 -9.19 -9.73
CA PRO A 540 21.61 -9.07 -9.25
C PRO A 540 21.48 -9.29 -7.74
N LEU A 541 20.37 -8.82 -7.16
CA LEU A 541 20.00 -9.14 -5.77
C LEU A 541 20.10 -10.65 -5.53
N GLY A 542 20.76 -11.04 -4.44
CA GLY A 542 20.93 -12.44 -4.06
C GLY A 542 22.08 -13.17 -4.77
N PHE A 543 22.86 -12.51 -5.61
CA PHE A 543 24.02 -13.10 -6.30
C PHE A 543 25.21 -13.38 -5.36
N GLY A 544 25.96 -14.44 -5.66
CA GLY A 544 27.22 -14.78 -4.99
C GLY A 544 27.74 -16.15 -5.45
N LEU A 545 29.03 -16.25 -5.73
CA LEU A 545 29.68 -17.50 -6.11
C LEU A 545 30.10 -18.29 -4.87
N SER A 546 30.39 -19.57 -5.09
CA SER A 546 30.92 -20.49 -4.09
C SER A 546 32.06 -21.31 -4.73
N TYR A 547 32.93 -21.89 -3.91
CA TYR A 547 33.92 -22.89 -4.35
C TYR A 547 33.30 -24.25 -4.66
N THR A 548 31.99 -24.40 -4.50
CA THR A 548 31.23 -25.58 -4.89
C THR A 548 30.00 -25.19 -5.73
N THR A 549 29.33 -26.19 -6.29
CA THR A 549 28.13 -26.02 -7.11
C THR A 549 26.91 -26.68 -6.46
N PHE A 550 25.72 -26.15 -6.71
CA PHE A 550 24.48 -26.67 -6.15
C PHE A 550 23.45 -26.92 -7.25
N SER A 551 22.63 -27.95 -7.07
CA SER A 551 21.45 -28.23 -7.89
C SER A 551 20.20 -28.31 -7.02
N PHE A 552 19.03 -28.06 -7.61
CA PHE A 552 17.75 -28.07 -6.93
C PHE A 552 16.73 -28.96 -7.66
N ALA A 553 15.89 -29.65 -6.89
CA ALA A 553 14.85 -30.53 -7.39
C ALA A 553 13.62 -30.53 -6.47
N ASP A 554 12.52 -31.11 -6.95
CA ASP A 554 11.31 -31.38 -6.15
C ASP A 554 10.70 -30.16 -5.43
N LEU A 555 10.68 -29.00 -6.07
CA LEU A 555 9.99 -27.81 -5.52
C LEU A 555 8.50 -28.12 -5.30
N ARG A 556 8.07 -28.04 -4.04
CA ARG A 556 6.67 -28.17 -3.62
C ARG A 556 6.26 -26.96 -2.82
N VAL A 557 5.09 -26.42 -3.14
CA VAL A 557 4.47 -25.32 -2.40
C VAL A 557 3.14 -25.82 -1.90
N ASP A 558 2.92 -25.76 -0.58
CA ASP A 558 1.60 -26.01 -0.03
C ASP A 558 0.69 -24.83 -0.42
N LYS A 559 -0.31 -25.10 -1.26
CA LYS A 559 -1.21 -24.08 -1.80
C LYS A 559 -2.46 -23.89 -0.94
N THR A 560 -2.60 -24.60 0.17
CA THR A 560 -3.66 -24.32 1.13
C THR A 560 -3.37 -22.97 1.78
N GLY A 561 -4.36 -22.05 1.79
CA GLY A 561 -4.19 -20.75 2.40
C GLY A 561 -3.46 -19.68 1.56
N LEU A 562 -3.70 -19.56 0.24
CA LEU A 562 -3.16 -18.42 -0.55
C LEU A 562 -3.68 -17.05 -0.08
N ASP A 563 -4.79 -17.03 0.64
CA ASP A 563 -5.35 -15.92 1.41
C ASP A 563 -4.59 -15.66 2.72
N GLN A 564 -3.79 -16.62 3.19
CA GLN A 564 -2.92 -16.48 4.35
C GLN A 564 -1.59 -15.82 3.95
N GLU A 565 -1.00 -15.10 4.89
CA GLU A 565 0.26 -14.40 4.69
C GLU A 565 1.46 -15.34 4.53
N GLN A 566 1.36 -16.61 4.94
CA GLN A 566 2.49 -17.55 4.98
C GLN A 566 2.21 -18.80 4.14
N LEU A 567 3.19 -19.23 3.34
CA LEU A 567 3.19 -20.50 2.63
C LEU A 567 4.42 -21.32 3.04
N ILE A 568 4.26 -22.65 3.02
CA ILE A 568 5.37 -23.57 3.24
C ILE A 568 5.94 -24.00 1.89
N VAL A 569 7.25 -23.78 1.71
CA VAL A 569 8.02 -24.24 0.56
C VAL A 569 8.90 -25.39 0.98
N ARG A 570 8.92 -26.46 0.16
CA ARG A 570 9.83 -27.60 0.28
C ARG A 570 10.66 -27.73 -0.98
N LEU A 571 11.97 -27.95 -0.83
CA LEU A 571 12.90 -28.06 -1.94
C LEU A 571 14.02 -29.04 -1.58
N ARG A 572 14.45 -29.88 -2.52
CA ARG A 572 15.70 -30.64 -2.38
C ARG A 572 16.87 -29.81 -2.91
N VAL A 573 17.93 -29.71 -2.13
CA VAL A 573 19.19 -29.05 -2.52
C VAL A 573 20.32 -30.07 -2.42
N SER A 574 21.11 -30.17 -3.48
CA SER A 574 22.27 -31.06 -3.56
C SER A 574 23.53 -30.26 -3.83
N ASN A 575 24.59 -30.52 -3.08
CA ASN A 575 25.93 -30.04 -3.37
C ASN A 575 26.57 -30.98 -4.39
N THR A 576 26.90 -30.46 -5.57
CA THR A 576 27.39 -31.24 -6.71
C THR A 576 28.90 -31.10 -6.91
N GLY A 577 29.58 -30.35 -6.05
CA GLY A 577 31.02 -30.15 -6.13
C GLY A 577 31.81 -30.83 -5.03
N ALA A 578 33.14 -30.74 -5.14
CA ALA A 578 34.12 -31.42 -4.30
C ALA A 578 34.41 -30.73 -2.95
N LYS A 579 33.70 -29.64 -2.63
CA LYS A 579 33.88 -28.85 -1.41
C LYS A 579 32.57 -28.75 -0.66
N GLU A 580 32.63 -28.77 0.67
CA GLU A 580 31.48 -28.38 1.48
C GLU A 580 31.07 -26.94 1.17
N GLY A 581 29.79 -26.63 1.33
CA GLY A 581 29.30 -25.29 1.08
C GLY A 581 27.92 -25.05 1.63
N ARG A 582 27.61 -23.78 1.78
CA ARG A 582 26.31 -23.29 2.21
C ARG A 582 25.56 -22.68 1.04
N TYR A 583 24.28 -22.99 0.94
CA TYR A 583 23.39 -22.42 -0.05
C TYR A 583 22.22 -21.66 0.60
N ILE A 584 21.79 -20.58 -0.06
CA ILE A 584 20.64 -19.77 0.34
C ILE A 584 19.63 -19.84 -0.80
N ALA A 585 18.61 -20.68 -0.64
CA ALA A 585 17.56 -20.87 -1.62
C ALA A 585 16.54 -19.74 -1.50
N GLN A 586 16.40 -18.92 -2.56
CA GLN A 586 15.47 -17.79 -2.60
C GLN A 586 14.23 -18.15 -3.42
N VAL A 587 13.05 -17.76 -2.94
CA VAL A 587 11.77 -17.99 -3.61
C VAL A 587 11.17 -16.65 -4.01
N TYR A 588 10.92 -16.49 -5.31
CA TYR A 588 10.32 -15.29 -5.87
C TYR A 588 8.91 -15.59 -6.40
N GLY A 589 7.96 -14.69 -6.11
CA GLY A 589 6.62 -14.73 -6.68
C GLY A 589 6.52 -13.76 -7.85
N VAL A 590 5.69 -14.11 -8.84
CA VAL A 590 5.46 -13.33 -10.06
C VAL A 590 3.98 -12.96 -10.11
N VAL A 591 3.70 -11.68 -10.36
CA VAL A 591 2.33 -11.18 -10.59
C VAL A 591 2.31 -10.48 -11.95
N GLU A 592 1.40 -10.89 -12.83
CA GLU A 592 1.23 -10.28 -14.15
C GLU A 592 0.32 -9.04 -14.07
N VAL A 593 0.81 -7.99 -13.42
CA VAL A 593 0.12 -6.69 -13.29
C VAL A 593 1.07 -5.58 -13.76
N PRO A 594 0.66 -4.70 -14.70
CA PRO A 594 1.56 -3.70 -15.32
C PRO A 594 2.31 -2.78 -14.35
N GLU A 595 1.73 -2.47 -13.19
CA GLU A 595 2.32 -1.60 -12.16
C GLU A 595 2.87 -2.37 -10.95
N TRP A 596 3.19 -3.65 -11.14
CA TRP A 596 3.71 -4.52 -10.08
C TRP A 596 5.15 -4.96 -10.38
N PRO A 597 5.99 -5.20 -9.35
CA PRO A 597 7.30 -5.81 -9.57
C PRO A 597 7.20 -7.11 -10.38
N LYS A 598 8.07 -7.26 -11.38
CA LYS A 598 8.13 -8.47 -12.23
C LYS A 598 8.32 -9.74 -11.40
N ARG A 599 9.07 -9.62 -10.31
CA ARG A 599 9.29 -10.66 -9.29
C ARG A 599 9.48 -9.99 -7.94
N SER A 600 8.96 -10.61 -6.89
CA SER A 600 9.15 -10.18 -5.50
C SER A 600 9.70 -11.32 -4.67
N LEU A 601 10.70 -11.07 -3.83
CA LEU A 601 11.19 -12.08 -2.89
C LEU A 601 10.08 -12.40 -1.88
N LEU A 602 9.68 -13.66 -1.79
CA LEU A 602 8.70 -14.12 -0.81
C LEU A 602 9.39 -14.63 0.46
N GLY A 603 10.60 -15.15 0.32
CA GLY A 603 11.39 -15.67 1.41
C GLY A 603 12.56 -16.49 0.89
N TYR A 604 13.33 -17.03 1.82
CA TYR A 604 14.50 -17.85 1.56
C TYR A 604 14.69 -18.88 2.67
N GLY A 605 15.44 -19.94 2.37
CA GLY A 605 15.88 -20.97 3.31
C GLY A 605 17.36 -21.31 3.11
N LEU A 606 18.01 -21.77 4.18
CA LEU A 606 19.44 -22.09 4.19
C LEU A 606 19.69 -23.58 4.31
N VAL A 607 20.81 -24.02 3.76
CA VAL A 607 21.32 -25.37 3.96
C VAL A 607 22.84 -25.40 3.93
N ASP A 608 23.44 -26.08 4.91
CA ASP A 608 24.84 -26.49 4.88
C ASP A 608 24.91 -27.91 4.34
N LEU A 609 25.77 -28.11 3.34
CA LEU A 609 25.95 -29.39 2.67
C LEU A 609 27.43 -29.75 2.61
N ALA A 610 27.76 -30.95 3.07
CA ALA A 610 29.03 -31.58 2.76
C ALA A 610 29.16 -31.78 1.23
N SER A 611 30.37 -32.08 0.76
CA SER A 611 30.58 -32.43 -0.65
C SER A 611 29.69 -33.62 -1.04
N GLU A 612 29.02 -33.53 -2.18
CA GLU A 612 28.13 -34.57 -2.72
C GLU A 612 26.91 -34.91 -1.83
N GLU A 613 26.62 -34.10 -0.80
CA GLU A 613 25.44 -34.29 0.06
C GLU A 613 24.17 -33.68 -0.56
N GLU A 614 23.02 -34.30 -0.28
CA GLU A 614 21.70 -33.74 -0.56
C GLU A 614 20.82 -33.65 0.70
N LYS A 615 20.01 -32.60 0.80
CA LYS A 615 19.02 -32.41 1.87
C LYS A 615 17.72 -31.84 1.33
N ASP A 616 16.61 -32.31 1.88
CA ASP A 616 15.31 -31.65 1.75
C ASP A 616 15.22 -30.52 2.78
N ILE A 617 14.91 -29.30 2.32
CA ILE A 617 14.66 -28.14 3.18
C ILE A 617 13.20 -27.73 3.15
N GLU A 618 12.71 -27.27 4.29
CA GLU A 618 11.38 -26.71 4.47
C GLU A 618 11.50 -25.33 5.12
N PHE A 619 10.86 -24.32 4.53
CA PHE A 619 10.88 -22.95 5.07
C PHE A 619 9.62 -22.18 4.70
N MET A 620 9.29 -21.18 5.52
CA MET A 620 8.14 -20.31 5.29
C MET A 620 8.48 -19.13 4.39
N VAL A 621 7.56 -18.78 3.51
CA VAL A 621 7.60 -17.60 2.65
C VAL A 621 6.34 -16.77 2.82
N SER A 622 6.44 -15.46 2.61
CA SER A 622 5.32 -14.54 2.71
C SER A 622 4.62 -14.31 1.37
N THR A 623 3.29 -14.36 1.33
CA THR A 623 2.50 -13.93 0.16
C THR A 623 2.29 -12.41 0.10
N ARG A 624 2.62 -11.69 1.18
CA ARG A 624 2.43 -10.25 1.29
C ARG A 624 3.02 -9.45 0.11
N PRO A 625 4.21 -9.77 -0.43
CA PRO A 625 4.76 -9.07 -1.59
C PRO A 625 3.97 -9.24 -2.90
N LEU A 626 2.93 -10.09 -2.90
CA LEU A 626 2.00 -10.32 -4.01
C LEU A 626 0.62 -9.69 -3.77
N GLN A 627 0.44 -9.00 -2.64
CA GLN A 627 -0.83 -8.41 -2.24
C GLN A 627 -0.78 -6.89 -2.35
N ARG A 628 -1.84 -6.29 -2.87
CA ARG A 628 -2.09 -4.84 -2.87
C ARG A 628 -2.70 -4.43 -1.54
N TRP A 629 -2.18 -3.34 -0.98
CA TRP A 629 -2.79 -2.64 0.14
C TRP A 629 -3.84 -1.65 -0.38
N LYS A 630 -5.06 -1.75 0.15
CA LYS A 630 -6.13 -0.77 -0.15
C LYS A 630 -7.09 -0.64 1.02
N SER A 631 -7.32 0.61 1.45
CA SER A 631 -8.33 0.98 2.46
C SER A 631 -8.25 0.15 3.75
N GLY A 632 -7.03 -0.14 4.23
CA GLY A 632 -6.82 -0.90 5.46
C GLY A 632 -6.86 -2.43 5.31
N SER A 633 -7.02 -2.93 4.09
CA SER A 633 -7.11 -4.35 3.78
C SER A 633 -6.08 -4.79 2.74
N TRP A 634 -5.81 -6.09 2.69
CA TRP A 634 -4.90 -6.71 1.75
C TRP A 634 -5.64 -7.68 0.85
N ALA A 635 -5.36 -7.60 -0.45
CA ALA A 635 -5.87 -8.56 -1.45
C ALA A 635 -4.76 -8.89 -2.44
N LEU A 636 -4.75 -10.08 -3.04
CA LEU A 636 -3.81 -10.40 -4.11
C LEU A 636 -3.89 -9.34 -5.22
N ALA A 637 -2.74 -8.86 -5.68
CA ALA A 637 -2.68 -7.95 -6.80
C ALA A 637 -3.22 -8.67 -8.05
N THR A 638 -4.24 -8.07 -8.67
CA THR A 638 -4.91 -8.60 -9.85
C THR A 638 -4.95 -7.52 -10.95
N SER A 639 -5.16 -7.95 -12.19
CA SER A 639 -5.42 -7.05 -13.32
C SER A 639 -6.92 -6.95 -13.56
N GLN A 640 -7.35 -5.86 -14.21
CA GLN A 640 -8.73 -5.76 -14.67
C GLN A 640 -9.00 -6.89 -15.68
N PRO A 641 -10.04 -7.71 -15.48
CA PRO A 641 -10.46 -8.70 -16.47
C PRO A 641 -10.66 -8.06 -17.84
N ASP A 642 -10.63 -8.87 -18.90
CA ASP A 642 -10.81 -8.43 -20.28
C ASP A 642 -12.27 -8.04 -20.61
N ILE A 643 -12.88 -7.19 -19.80
CA ILE A 643 -14.25 -6.72 -19.86
C ILE A 643 -14.32 -5.25 -20.30
N ALA A 644 -15.33 -4.92 -21.12
CA ALA A 644 -15.59 -3.56 -21.60
C ALA A 644 -17.07 -3.20 -21.37
N TYR A 645 -17.43 -1.93 -21.58
CA TYR A 645 -18.81 -1.46 -21.53
C TYR A 645 -19.70 -2.25 -22.51
N THR A 646 -19.27 -2.41 -23.77
CA THR A 646 -19.97 -3.26 -24.74
C THR A 646 -19.59 -4.74 -24.49
N PRO A 647 -20.55 -5.61 -24.11
CA PRO A 647 -20.26 -7.00 -23.77
C PRO A 647 -19.83 -7.79 -25.00
N CYS A 648 -18.89 -8.72 -24.82
CA CYS A 648 -18.42 -9.61 -25.88
C CYS A 648 -18.72 -11.06 -25.51
N TYR A 649 -19.57 -11.72 -26.30
CA TYR A 649 -20.04 -13.07 -26.02
C TYR A 649 -18.90 -14.10 -26.03
N GLU A 650 -17.98 -13.99 -26.98
CA GLU A 650 -16.82 -14.88 -27.10
C GLU A 650 -15.94 -14.82 -25.83
N LYS A 651 -15.67 -13.61 -25.33
CA LYS A 651 -14.91 -13.41 -24.09
C LYS A 651 -15.64 -13.95 -22.87
N TYR A 652 -16.96 -13.76 -22.79
CA TYR A 652 -17.80 -14.34 -21.74
C TYR A 652 -17.71 -15.87 -21.71
N ILE A 653 -17.89 -16.53 -22.86
CA ILE A 653 -17.81 -18.00 -22.95
C ILE A 653 -16.41 -18.50 -22.62
N ALA A 654 -15.36 -17.85 -23.12
CA ALA A 654 -13.97 -18.19 -22.78
C ALA A 654 -13.70 -18.07 -21.28
N ARG A 655 -14.17 -16.99 -20.64
CA ARG A 655 -14.06 -16.78 -19.19
C ARG A 655 -14.81 -17.84 -18.39
N SER A 656 -16.04 -18.12 -18.80
CA SER A 656 -16.90 -19.11 -18.16
C SER A 656 -16.26 -20.49 -18.15
N LYS A 657 -15.75 -20.91 -19.32
CA LYS A 657 -15.02 -22.17 -19.47
C LYS A 657 -13.80 -22.25 -18.54
N ARG A 658 -12.93 -21.22 -18.55
CA ARG A 658 -11.74 -21.16 -17.66
C ARG A 658 -12.12 -21.30 -16.18
N ARG A 659 -13.17 -20.60 -15.73
CA ARG A 659 -13.62 -20.65 -14.33
C ARG A 659 -14.20 -22.01 -13.95
N GLN A 660 -14.99 -22.62 -14.83
CA GLN A 660 -15.54 -23.96 -14.59
C GLN A 660 -14.46 -25.05 -14.54
N GLU A 661 -13.46 -24.97 -15.41
CA GLU A 661 -12.32 -25.92 -15.43
C GLU A 661 -11.42 -25.81 -14.19
N SER A 662 -11.46 -24.68 -13.45
CA SER A 662 -10.65 -24.49 -12.24
C SER A 662 -11.03 -25.39 -11.06
N GLY A 663 -12.23 -25.98 -11.07
CA GLY A 663 -12.73 -26.87 -10.01
C GLY A 663 -13.05 -26.19 -8.67
N LYS A 664 -13.06 -24.85 -8.59
CA LYS A 664 -13.23 -24.08 -7.34
C LYS A 664 -14.60 -23.39 -7.20
N LEU A 665 -15.60 -23.76 -8.00
CA LEU A 665 -16.90 -23.09 -7.96
C LEU A 665 -17.74 -23.56 -6.78
N ILE A 666 -18.36 -22.61 -6.07
CA ILE A 666 -19.30 -22.91 -4.99
C ILE A 666 -20.66 -23.25 -5.61
N THR A 667 -21.20 -24.42 -5.28
CA THR A 667 -22.39 -24.98 -5.94
C THR A 667 -23.70 -24.71 -5.18
N SER A 668 -23.68 -23.94 -4.10
CA SER A 668 -24.87 -23.61 -3.29
C SER A 668 -25.17 -22.12 -3.29
N LEU A 669 -26.42 -21.73 -3.04
CA LEU A 669 -26.85 -20.33 -2.92
C LEU A 669 -26.41 -19.69 -1.59
N PRO A 670 -26.23 -18.35 -1.54
CA PRO A 670 -25.99 -17.65 -0.29
C PRO A 670 -27.15 -17.85 0.70
N THR A 671 -26.83 -17.80 2.00
CA THR A 671 -27.82 -17.97 3.06
C THR A 671 -28.94 -16.93 2.92
N GLY A 672 -30.19 -17.37 3.01
CA GLY A 672 -31.38 -16.53 2.87
C GLY A 672 -31.94 -16.46 1.45
N PHE A 673 -31.15 -16.73 0.41
CA PHE A 673 -31.61 -16.62 -0.98
C PHE A 673 -32.49 -17.80 -1.41
N PRO A 674 -33.62 -17.55 -2.12
CA PRO A 674 -34.54 -18.60 -2.54
C PRO A 674 -33.97 -19.45 -3.67
N GLN A 675 -34.28 -20.74 -3.69
CA GLN A 675 -33.88 -21.62 -4.81
C GLN A 675 -34.56 -21.23 -6.13
N ARG A 676 -35.75 -20.64 -6.03
CA ARG A 676 -36.56 -20.19 -7.14
C ARG A 676 -37.60 -19.19 -6.64
N LEU A 677 -37.84 -18.14 -7.42
CA LEU A 677 -38.91 -17.17 -7.23
C LEU A 677 -40.16 -17.62 -8.00
N GLU A 678 -41.33 -17.49 -7.38
CA GLU A 678 -42.64 -17.78 -7.96
C GLU A 678 -43.57 -16.57 -7.76
N SER A 679 -43.96 -15.90 -8.85
CA SER A 679 -44.80 -14.69 -8.86
C SER A 679 -45.22 -14.36 -10.30
N ASP A 680 -46.25 -13.53 -10.49
CA ASP A 680 -46.59 -12.91 -11.78
C ASP A 680 -45.46 -11.99 -12.30
N LEU A 681 -44.57 -11.55 -11.41
CA LEU A 681 -43.32 -10.87 -11.74
C LEU A 681 -42.25 -11.81 -12.31
N VAL A 682 -42.54 -13.09 -12.58
CA VAL A 682 -41.57 -14.04 -13.18
C VAL A 682 -42.07 -14.48 -14.55
N TRP A 683 -41.43 -13.98 -15.60
CA TRP A 683 -41.83 -14.28 -16.98
C TRP A 683 -40.64 -14.33 -17.94
N ASP A 684 -40.80 -15.08 -19.05
CA ASP A 684 -39.88 -15.09 -20.19
C ASP A 684 -40.44 -14.18 -21.30
N GLY A 685 -39.61 -13.28 -21.83
CA GLY A 685 -40.00 -12.37 -22.90
C GLY A 685 -40.47 -13.07 -24.18
N GLN A 686 -40.06 -14.32 -24.41
CA GLN A 686 -40.50 -15.12 -25.55
C GLN A 686 -41.96 -15.58 -25.46
N GLU A 687 -42.49 -15.70 -24.24
CA GLU A 687 -43.86 -16.20 -23.98
C GLU A 687 -44.82 -15.09 -23.53
N LEU A 688 -44.28 -13.92 -23.18
CA LEU A 688 -45.04 -12.83 -22.57
C LEU A 688 -46.28 -12.43 -23.39
N ALA A 689 -46.13 -12.30 -24.71
CA ALA A 689 -47.20 -11.78 -25.59
C ALA A 689 -48.42 -12.71 -25.66
N ASN A 690 -48.21 -13.99 -25.34
CA ASN A 690 -49.27 -15.00 -25.32
C ASN A 690 -50.08 -14.95 -24.02
N ASN A 691 -49.52 -14.33 -22.97
CA ASN A 691 -50.01 -14.45 -21.61
C ASN A 691 -50.57 -13.14 -21.05
N PHE A 692 -50.08 -11.97 -21.51
CA PHE A 692 -50.42 -10.68 -20.90
C PHE A 692 -50.59 -9.55 -21.92
N ASP A 693 -51.58 -8.68 -21.68
CA ASP A 693 -51.70 -7.40 -22.38
C ASP A 693 -50.96 -6.31 -21.60
N TRP A 694 -49.78 -5.91 -22.09
CA TRP A 694 -48.98 -4.84 -21.48
C TRP A 694 -49.25 -3.47 -22.09
N THR A 695 -50.27 -3.33 -22.95
CA THR A 695 -50.60 -2.05 -23.59
C THR A 695 -51.89 -1.47 -23.04
N TYR A 696 -52.01 -0.14 -23.07
CA TYR A 696 -53.27 0.56 -22.86
C TYR A 696 -53.36 1.69 -23.88
N ARG A 697 -54.29 1.58 -24.82
CA ARG A 697 -54.48 2.60 -25.86
C ARG A 697 -55.47 3.67 -25.37
N LEU A 698 -55.02 4.92 -25.35
CA LEU A 698 -55.85 6.07 -25.00
C LEU A 698 -57.02 6.17 -25.99
N THR A 699 -58.21 6.34 -25.44
CA THR A 699 -59.44 6.57 -26.20
C THR A 699 -59.62 8.07 -26.50
N ASP A 700 -60.52 8.41 -27.43
CA ASP A 700 -60.87 9.81 -27.69
C ASP A 700 -61.41 10.54 -26.45
N GLN A 701 -62.01 9.80 -25.50
CA GLN A 701 -62.49 10.36 -24.25
C GLN A 701 -61.31 10.67 -23.31
N ASP A 702 -60.33 9.78 -23.23
CA ASP A 702 -59.11 9.98 -22.45
C ASP A 702 -58.34 11.20 -22.96
N LEU A 703 -58.22 11.34 -24.29
CA LEU A 703 -57.54 12.49 -24.92
C LEU A 703 -58.24 13.82 -24.59
N LYS A 704 -59.58 13.88 -24.65
CA LYS A 704 -60.33 15.08 -24.25
C LYS A 704 -60.15 15.41 -22.77
N GLU A 705 -60.08 14.39 -21.92
CA GLU A 705 -59.85 14.56 -20.49
C GLU A 705 -58.43 15.09 -20.22
N ILE A 706 -57.43 14.58 -20.94
CA ILE A 706 -56.05 15.09 -20.91
C ILE A 706 -55.99 16.55 -21.36
N ASP A 707 -56.64 16.91 -22.48
CA ASP A 707 -56.69 18.29 -22.97
C ASP A 707 -57.30 19.23 -21.92
N ALA A 708 -58.40 18.82 -21.29
CA ALA A 708 -59.04 19.60 -20.24
C ALA A 708 -58.14 19.75 -19.00
N ALA A 709 -57.37 18.72 -18.63
CA ALA A 709 -56.43 18.77 -17.52
C ALA A 709 -55.22 19.67 -17.80
N VAL A 710 -54.71 19.68 -19.04
CA VAL A 710 -53.65 20.62 -19.47
C VAL A 710 -54.12 22.06 -19.36
N GLU A 711 -55.29 22.37 -19.90
CA GLU A 711 -55.88 23.73 -19.82
C GLU A 711 -56.17 24.12 -18.36
N HIS A 712 -56.66 23.18 -17.55
CA HIS A 712 -56.86 23.42 -16.12
C HIS A 712 -55.55 23.78 -15.43
N PHE A 713 -54.48 22.98 -15.59
CA PHE A 713 -53.20 23.25 -14.95
C PHE A 713 -52.62 24.61 -15.37
N LYS A 714 -52.65 24.92 -16.67
CA LYS A 714 -52.21 26.22 -17.19
C LYS A 714 -53.00 27.39 -16.59
N SER A 715 -54.31 27.22 -16.37
CA SER A 715 -55.14 28.25 -15.76
C SER A 715 -54.79 28.57 -14.30
N LEU A 716 -54.04 27.69 -13.62
CA LEU A 716 -53.59 27.89 -12.24
C LEU A 716 -52.38 28.83 -12.14
N ASP A 717 -51.67 29.09 -13.24
CA ASP A 717 -50.45 29.91 -13.31
C ASP A 717 -49.40 29.49 -12.26
N ARG A 718 -49.13 28.18 -12.17
CA ARG A 718 -48.17 27.60 -11.22
C ARG A 718 -46.98 26.95 -11.94
N PRO A 719 -45.80 26.90 -11.30
CA PRO A 719 -44.66 26.14 -11.83
C PRO A 719 -44.99 24.66 -12.06
N LEU A 720 -44.38 24.04 -13.07
CA LEU A 720 -44.57 22.61 -13.44
C LEU A 720 -44.32 21.64 -12.27
N SER A 721 -43.53 22.03 -11.28
CA SER A 721 -43.29 21.24 -10.06
C SER A 721 -44.56 20.96 -9.27
N TYR A 722 -45.59 21.79 -9.39
CA TYR A 722 -46.88 21.63 -8.73
C TYR A 722 -47.84 20.67 -9.45
N LEU A 723 -47.44 20.03 -10.56
CA LEU A 723 -48.23 18.99 -11.23
C LEU A 723 -48.44 17.80 -10.29
N ASN A 724 -49.70 17.52 -9.97
CA ASN A 724 -50.14 16.40 -9.16
C ASN A 724 -51.61 16.06 -9.51
N PRO A 725 -52.18 14.97 -8.97
CA PRO A 725 -53.56 14.58 -9.28
C PRO A 725 -54.64 15.64 -9.03
N ASP A 726 -54.42 16.60 -8.12
CA ASP A 726 -55.37 17.67 -7.82
C ASP A 726 -55.26 18.82 -8.81
N THR A 727 -54.05 19.12 -9.30
CA THR A 727 -53.79 20.20 -10.26
C THR A 727 -53.84 19.75 -11.73
N PHE A 728 -53.87 18.44 -11.96
CA PHE A 728 -54.07 17.80 -13.26
C PHE A 728 -55.18 16.73 -13.15
N PRO A 729 -56.45 17.11 -13.02
CA PRO A 729 -57.52 16.18 -12.65
C PRO A 729 -57.93 15.28 -13.83
N LEU A 730 -57.90 13.96 -13.60
CA LEU A 730 -58.33 12.92 -14.54
C LEU A 730 -59.46 12.07 -13.93
N PRO A 731 -60.72 12.57 -13.85
CA PRO A 731 -61.80 11.92 -13.13
C PRO A 731 -62.16 10.51 -13.64
N SER A 732 -61.98 10.21 -14.92
CA SER A 732 -62.27 8.89 -15.49
C SER A 732 -61.00 8.05 -15.64
N LEU A 733 -59.91 8.67 -16.11
CA LEU A 733 -58.67 7.97 -16.43
C LEU A 733 -57.81 7.64 -15.18
N HIS A 734 -58.03 8.33 -14.06
CA HIS A 734 -57.31 8.10 -12.80
C HIS A 734 -57.32 6.63 -12.36
N ASN A 735 -58.49 5.97 -12.37
CA ASN A 735 -58.61 4.59 -11.90
C ASN A 735 -57.75 3.64 -12.74
N THR A 736 -57.75 3.81 -14.06
CA THR A 736 -56.90 3.03 -14.96
C THR A 736 -55.42 3.28 -14.71
N LEU A 737 -55.00 4.53 -14.49
CA LEU A 737 -53.60 4.85 -14.15
C LEU A 737 -53.17 4.28 -12.78
N ARG A 738 -54.08 4.23 -11.80
CA ARG A 738 -53.84 3.53 -10.52
C ARG A 738 -53.74 2.01 -10.70
N ASP A 739 -54.56 1.43 -11.56
CA ASP A 739 -54.47 0.00 -11.90
C ASP A 739 -53.13 -0.32 -12.59
N ILE A 740 -52.66 0.57 -13.47
CA ILE A 740 -51.31 0.49 -14.03
C ILE A 740 -50.27 0.51 -12.91
N SER A 741 -50.34 1.43 -11.95
CA SER A 741 -49.38 1.43 -10.82
C SER A 741 -49.38 0.12 -10.04
N ARG A 742 -50.56 -0.46 -9.76
CA ARG A 742 -50.66 -1.78 -9.12
C ARG A 742 -50.02 -2.88 -9.95
N GLU A 743 -50.20 -2.86 -11.27
CA GLU A 743 -49.58 -3.82 -12.20
C GLU A 743 -48.04 -3.68 -12.23
N LEU A 744 -47.50 -2.47 -12.14
CA LEU A 744 -46.04 -2.24 -12.05
C LEU A 744 -45.44 -2.85 -10.78
N HIS A 745 -46.12 -2.72 -9.65
CA HIS A 745 -45.57 -3.11 -8.35
C HIS A 745 -45.81 -4.58 -7.98
N SER A 746 -46.88 -5.18 -8.51
CA SER A 746 -47.35 -6.52 -8.10
C SER A 746 -47.72 -7.45 -9.26
N GLY A 747 -47.78 -6.96 -10.50
CA GLY A 747 -48.13 -7.74 -11.70
C GLY A 747 -46.90 -8.05 -12.57
N HIS A 748 -46.92 -7.70 -13.86
CA HIS A 748 -45.82 -8.03 -14.79
C HIS A 748 -44.67 -7.02 -14.79
N GLY A 749 -44.81 -5.92 -14.05
CA GLY A 749 -43.74 -4.95 -13.83
C GLY A 749 -43.65 -3.80 -14.84
N PHE A 750 -44.36 -3.84 -15.96
CA PHE A 750 -44.38 -2.71 -16.92
C PHE A 750 -45.71 -2.57 -17.67
N LYS A 751 -45.97 -1.37 -18.19
CA LYS A 751 -47.10 -1.06 -19.08
C LYS A 751 -46.70 0.01 -20.09
N VAL A 752 -47.27 -0.04 -21.29
CA VAL A 752 -47.14 1.00 -22.31
C VAL A 752 -48.49 1.66 -22.56
N VAL A 753 -48.62 2.94 -22.22
CA VAL A 753 -49.77 3.78 -22.56
C VAL A 753 -49.54 4.35 -23.96
N GLN A 754 -50.44 4.06 -24.90
CA GLN A 754 -50.27 4.38 -26.32
C GLN A 754 -51.20 5.50 -26.78
N GLY A 755 -50.69 6.33 -27.70
CA GLY A 755 -51.54 7.19 -28.52
C GLY A 755 -51.67 8.65 -28.08
N VAL A 756 -50.72 9.21 -27.34
CA VAL A 756 -50.66 10.68 -27.13
C VAL A 756 -50.30 11.36 -28.46
N PRO A 757 -51.13 12.25 -29.04
CA PRO A 757 -50.83 12.89 -30.32
C PRO A 757 -49.82 14.04 -30.17
N VAL A 758 -48.54 13.69 -29.97
CA VAL A 758 -47.44 14.61 -29.60
C VAL A 758 -47.36 15.87 -30.49
N ASP A 759 -47.60 15.74 -31.79
CA ASP A 759 -47.53 16.84 -32.76
C ASP A 759 -48.64 17.89 -32.60
N ASN A 760 -49.71 17.58 -31.86
CA ASN A 760 -50.79 18.52 -31.57
C ASN A 760 -50.48 19.43 -30.38
N TYR A 761 -49.38 19.18 -29.66
CA TYR A 761 -49.05 19.82 -28.38
C TYR A 761 -47.76 20.62 -28.48
N THR A 762 -47.68 21.74 -27.75
CA THR A 762 -46.40 22.45 -27.56
C THR A 762 -45.42 21.59 -26.77
N LYS A 763 -44.12 21.91 -26.80
CA LYS A 763 -43.12 21.17 -25.99
C LYS A 763 -43.44 21.21 -24.50
N GLU A 764 -43.93 22.34 -24.00
CA GLU A 764 -44.36 22.47 -22.61
C GLU A 764 -45.59 21.59 -22.31
N ASP A 765 -46.58 21.57 -23.21
CA ASP A 765 -47.74 20.68 -23.10
C ASP A 765 -47.33 19.21 -23.06
N GLN A 766 -46.36 18.80 -23.88
CA GLN A 766 -45.83 17.43 -23.88
C GLN A 766 -45.24 17.06 -22.51
N ILE A 767 -44.53 17.99 -21.85
CA ILE A 767 -43.99 17.78 -20.49
C ILE A 767 -45.11 17.76 -19.44
N ILE A 768 -46.11 18.65 -19.56
CA ILE A 768 -47.29 18.69 -18.68
C ILE A 768 -48.05 17.36 -18.76
N ILE A 769 -48.36 16.88 -19.97
CA ILE A 769 -49.10 15.63 -20.20
C ILE A 769 -48.34 14.44 -19.61
N ASN A 770 -47.05 14.29 -19.92
CA ASN A 770 -46.24 13.19 -19.40
C ASN A 770 -46.17 13.23 -17.86
N SER A 771 -45.91 14.40 -17.28
CA SER A 771 -45.77 14.55 -15.83
C SER A 771 -47.11 14.42 -15.09
N GLY A 772 -48.20 14.90 -15.70
CA GLY A 772 -49.57 14.81 -15.19
C GLY A 772 -50.06 13.37 -15.17
N LEU A 773 -50.00 12.66 -16.30
CA LEU A 773 -50.32 11.22 -16.38
C LEU A 773 -49.46 10.42 -15.41
N SER A 774 -48.15 10.68 -15.38
CA SER A 774 -47.21 10.05 -14.45
C SER A 774 -47.57 10.27 -12.98
N SER A 775 -48.12 11.43 -12.63
CA SER A 775 -48.48 11.75 -11.25
C SER A 775 -49.63 10.90 -10.70
N HIS A 776 -50.50 10.37 -11.57
CA HIS A 776 -51.52 9.42 -11.17
C HIS A 776 -50.98 7.98 -11.07
N VAL A 777 -49.94 7.64 -11.83
CA VAL A 777 -49.29 6.32 -11.72
C VAL A 777 -48.40 6.29 -10.47
N ALA A 778 -47.46 7.22 -10.33
CA ALA A 778 -46.55 7.30 -9.19
C ALA A 778 -46.26 8.78 -8.88
N PRO A 779 -46.88 9.36 -7.83
CA PRO A 779 -46.97 10.82 -7.65
C PRO A 779 -45.65 11.52 -7.31
N ILE A 780 -44.66 10.82 -6.74
CA ILE A 780 -43.39 11.46 -6.36
C ILE A 780 -42.43 11.39 -7.55
N ARG A 781 -41.99 12.55 -8.04
CA ARG A 781 -40.93 12.65 -9.07
C ARG A 781 -39.57 12.76 -8.40
N GLY A 782 -38.63 11.93 -8.83
CA GLY A 782 -37.28 11.88 -8.32
C GLY A 782 -36.33 12.84 -9.04
N ARG A 783 -35.35 13.33 -8.29
CA ARG A 783 -34.25 14.18 -8.75
C ARG A 783 -33.37 13.44 -9.77
N GLN A 784 -33.28 13.96 -10.98
CA GLN A 784 -32.42 13.46 -12.07
C GLN A 784 -30.99 14.01 -11.99
N ASP A 785 -30.85 15.21 -11.43
CA ASP A 785 -29.61 15.98 -11.22
C ASP A 785 -29.88 17.02 -10.10
N SER A 786 -28.85 17.46 -9.40
CA SER A 786 -28.93 18.46 -8.32
C SER A 786 -28.46 19.85 -8.72
N THR A 787 -28.03 20.02 -9.97
CA THR A 787 -27.58 21.31 -10.48
C THR A 787 -28.12 21.61 -11.88
N TRP A 788 -28.33 22.89 -12.15
CA TRP A 788 -28.67 23.39 -13.48
C TRP A 788 -28.09 24.80 -13.66
N ASP A 789 -27.32 25.01 -14.72
CA ASP A 789 -26.70 26.31 -15.05
C ASP A 789 -25.94 26.93 -13.85
N GLY A 790 -25.18 26.10 -13.12
CA GLY A 790 -24.40 26.50 -11.95
C GLY A 790 -25.22 26.79 -10.67
N LYS A 791 -26.52 26.49 -10.65
CA LYS A 791 -27.40 26.66 -9.47
C LYS A 791 -27.82 25.31 -8.90
N ASN A 792 -27.95 25.24 -7.58
CA ASN A 792 -28.47 24.06 -6.87
C ASN A 792 -29.99 23.99 -7.01
N VAL A 793 -30.48 23.12 -7.89
CA VAL A 793 -31.90 22.91 -8.17
C VAL A 793 -32.20 21.43 -8.40
N ASP A 794 -33.43 21.02 -8.12
CA ASP A 794 -33.86 19.64 -8.34
C ASP A 794 -34.35 19.48 -9.77
N VAL A 795 -33.54 18.88 -10.66
CA VAL A 795 -33.93 18.66 -12.05
C VAL A 795 -34.91 17.48 -12.13
N ALA A 796 -36.14 17.71 -12.59
CA ALA A 796 -37.22 16.72 -12.51
C ALA A 796 -37.22 15.67 -13.64
N LEU A 797 -36.65 15.98 -14.80
CA LEU A 797 -36.70 15.12 -15.99
C LEU A 797 -35.41 15.11 -16.79
N ALA A 798 -35.26 14.11 -17.66
CA ALA A 798 -34.12 13.98 -18.56
C ALA A 798 -34.55 13.78 -20.00
N HIS A 799 -33.91 14.48 -20.94
CA HIS A 799 -34.05 14.18 -22.37
C HIS A 799 -33.04 13.13 -22.81
N ILE A 800 -33.51 11.97 -23.27
CA ILE A 800 -32.70 10.88 -23.80
C ILE A 800 -32.64 11.01 -25.33
N ILE A 801 -31.61 11.69 -25.81
CA ILE A 801 -31.38 12.06 -27.21
C ILE A 801 -29.86 12.06 -27.51
N ASP A 802 -29.46 11.83 -28.76
CA ASP A 802 -28.07 11.96 -29.17
C ASP A 802 -27.62 13.44 -29.12
N ILE A 803 -26.76 13.75 -28.16
CA ILE A 803 -26.11 15.07 -28.06
C ILE A 803 -24.64 15.02 -28.49
N SER A 804 -24.11 13.83 -28.79
CA SER A 804 -22.69 13.64 -29.10
C SER A 804 -22.25 14.39 -30.36
N ARG A 805 -23.16 14.64 -31.31
CA ARG A 805 -22.90 15.47 -32.51
C ARG A 805 -22.53 16.91 -32.18
N ASN A 806 -23.06 17.44 -31.08
CA ASN A 806 -22.86 18.84 -30.70
C ASN A 806 -21.64 19.03 -29.78
N PHE A 807 -21.22 17.97 -29.09
CA PHE A 807 -20.23 18.08 -28.00
C PHE A 807 -19.03 17.13 -28.13
N GLY A 808 -19.05 16.20 -29.08
CA GLY A 808 -18.04 15.15 -29.24
C GLY A 808 -18.28 13.95 -28.32
N LEU A 809 -18.08 12.74 -28.84
CA LEU A 809 -18.32 11.48 -28.12
C LEU A 809 -17.49 11.37 -26.83
N ASP A 810 -16.25 11.85 -26.86
CA ASP A 810 -15.32 11.82 -25.72
C ASP A 810 -15.74 12.74 -24.56
N ASN A 811 -16.76 13.57 -24.74
CA ASN A 811 -17.33 14.43 -23.70
C ASN A 811 -18.68 13.92 -23.20
N VAL A 812 -19.18 12.79 -23.70
CA VAL A 812 -20.46 12.21 -23.29
C VAL A 812 -20.20 10.98 -22.42
N GLY A 813 -20.49 11.11 -21.13
CA GLY A 813 -20.25 10.06 -20.12
C GLY A 813 -21.35 9.01 -19.96
N SER A 814 -22.46 9.17 -20.68
CA SER A 814 -23.59 8.23 -20.61
C SER A 814 -24.03 7.78 -22.01
N PRO A 815 -24.13 6.47 -22.24
CA PRO A 815 -24.57 5.88 -23.51
C PRO A 815 -26.03 6.23 -23.85
N ALA A 816 -26.81 6.65 -22.85
CA ALA A 816 -28.17 7.15 -23.05
C ALA A 816 -28.21 8.36 -24.02
N TYR A 817 -27.13 9.14 -24.06
CA TYR A 817 -27.01 10.38 -24.83
C TYR A 817 -26.16 10.25 -26.12
N THR A 818 -25.91 9.01 -26.56
CA THR A 818 -25.18 8.69 -27.79
C THR A 818 -26.03 7.77 -28.67
N THR A 819 -25.60 7.55 -29.91
CA THR A 819 -26.22 6.58 -30.85
C THR A 819 -25.82 5.12 -30.59
N GLU A 820 -24.90 4.87 -29.66
CA GLU A 820 -24.37 3.53 -29.37
C GLU A 820 -25.42 2.64 -28.70
N LYS A 821 -25.17 1.32 -28.66
CA LYS A 821 -26.02 0.39 -27.90
C LYS A 821 -25.96 0.74 -26.41
N GLN A 822 -27.12 0.91 -25.77
CA GLN A 822 -27.22 0.98 -24.31
C GLN A 822 -27.50 -0.42 -23.78
N VAL A 823 -26.54 -0.98 -23.06
CA VAL A 823 -26.60 -2.38 -22.58
C VAL A 823 -27.63 -2.53 -21.46
N PHE A 824 -28.09 -3.76 -21.19
CA PHE A 824 -28.98 -4.03 -20.06
C PHE A 824 -28.42 -3.47 -18.76
N HIS A 825 -29.26 -2.74 -18.04
CA HIS A 825 -28.96 -2.07 -16.77
C HIS A 825 -30.26 -1.78 -16.01
N THR A 826 -30.11 -1.27 -14.80
CA THR A 826 -31.16 -0.62 -14.02
C THR A 826 -30.73 0.81 -13.70
N ASP A 827 -31.68 1.72 -13.61
CA ASP A 827 -31.45 3.11 -13.21
C ASP A 827 -31.41 3.25 -11.67
N SER A 828 -31.28 4.48 -11.18
CA SER A 828 -31.60 4.82 -9.79
C SER A 828 -33.09 5.13 -9.69
N GLY A 829 -33.79 4.61 -8.69
CA GLY A 829 -35.22 4.85 -8.47
C GLY A 829 -36.12 3.63 -8.68
N ASP A 830 -37.40 3.79 -8.37
CA ASP A 830 -38.38 2.69 -8.32
C ASP A 830 -39.04 2.44 -9.67
N VAL A 831 -39.66 3.46 -10.26
CA VAL A 831 -40.36 3.37 -11.54
C VAL A 831 -39.72 4.33 -12.53
N ILE A 832 -39.41 3.83 -13.73
CA ILE A 832 -38.91 4.62 -14.85
C ILE A 832 -40.06 4.89 -15.80
N THR A 833 -40.23 6.16 -16.18
CA THR A 833 -41.05 6.49 -17.35
C THR A 833 -40.19 6.85 -18.53
N LEU A 834 -40.61 6.47 -19.72
CA LEU A 834 -40.06 6.96 -20.97
C LEU A 834 -41.24 7.42 -21.82
N PHE A 835 -41.21 8.66 -22.30
CA PHE A 835 -42.21 9.21 -23.23
C PHE A 835 -41.56 9.45 -24.59
N CYS A 836 -42.09 8.84 -25.65
CA CYS A 836 -41.57 8.95 -27.00
C CYS A 836 -42.03 10.23 -27.70
N LEU A 837 -41.13 11.21 -27.82
CA LEU A 837 -41.36 12.43 -28.59
C LEU A 837 -40.93 12.30 -30.05
N GLY A 838 -40.00 11.40 -30.34
CA GLY A 838 -39.49 11.16 -31.69
C GLY A 838 -38.79 9.81 -31.82
N GLU A 839 -38.88 9.24 -33.02
CA GLU A 839 -38.30 7.95 -33.39
C GLU A 839 -36.98 8.13 -34.15
N ALA A 840 -36.10 7.14 -34.06
CA ALA A 840 -34.91 7.07 -34.91
C ALA A 840 -35.31 6.78 -36.37
N GLU A 841 -34.40 7.05 -37.32
CA GLU A 841 -34.55 6.57 -38.69
C GLU A 841 -34.41 5.04 -38.76
N GLU A 842 -33.38 4.51 -38.09
CA GLU A 842 -33.10 3.07 -38.02
C GLU A 842 -32.65 2.68 -36.60
N GLY A 843 -33.09 1.52 -36.12
CA GLY A 843 -32.69 0.98 -34.82
C GLY A 843 -33.35 1.66 -33.63
N GLY A 844 -32.70 1.62 -32.47
CA GLY A 844 -33.14 2.36 -31.27
C GLY A 844 -34.31 1.74 -30.50
N GLN A 845 -34.63 0.49 -30.81
CA GLN A 845 -35.66 -0.28 -30.11
C GLN A 845 -35.34 -0.37 -28.62
N SER A 846 -36.38 -0.24 -27.79
CA SER A 846 -36.30 -0.45 -26.35
C SER A 846 -36.50 -1.93 -26.05
N HIS A 847 -35.68 -2.48 -25.16
CA HIS A 847 -35.78 -3.87 -24.72
C HIS A 847 -35.98 -3.93 -23.22
N ILE A 848 -36.86 -4.83 -22.76
CA ILE A 848 -37.08 -5.13 -21.35
C ILE A 848 -36.84 -6.62 -21.11
N ALA A 849 -36.17 -6.96 -20.02
CA ALA A 849 -36.03 -8.34 -19.56
C ALA A 849 -36.39 -8.44 -18.08
N ASN A 850 -37.00 -9.55 -17.68
CA ASN A 850 -37.39 -9.77 -16.31
C ASN A 850 -36.21 -10.19 -15.43
N SER A 851 -35.89 -9.41 -14.39
CA SER A 851 -34.72 -9.68 -13.56
C SER A 851 -34.90 -10.91 -12.66
N TRP A 852 -36.14 -11.26 -12.28
CA TRP A 852 -36.44 -12.43 -11.45
C TRP A 852 -36.34 -13.73 -12.24
N PHE A 853 -36.70 -13.73 -13.52
CA PHE A 853 -36.47 -14.85 -14.42
C PHE A 853 -34.98 -15.10 -14.64
N VAL A 854 -34.21 -14.04 -14.88
CA VAL A 854 -32.74 -14.12 -14.98
C VAL A 854 -32.14 -14.66 -13.67
N TYR A 855 -32.64 -14.20 -12.51
CA TYR A 855 -32.25 -14.76 -11.22
C TYR A 855 -32.51 -16.27 -11.13
N ASN A 856 -33.71 -16.75 -11.51
CA ASN A 856 -34.05 -18.17 -11.48
C ASN A 856 -33.12 -19.03 -12.35
N GLU A 857 -32.80 -18.55 -13.56
CA GLU A 857 -31.84 -19.22 -14.45
C GLU A 857 -30.43 -19.32 -13.83
N LEU A 858 -29.96 -18.22 -13.22
CA LEU A 858 -28.67 -18.19 -12.52
C LEU A 858 -28.68 -19.04 -11.26
N ALA A 859 -29.73 -19.01 -10.45
CA ALA A 859 -29.84 -19.81 -9.23
C ALA A 859 -29.79 -21.30 -9.53
N ALA A 860 -30.45 -21.73 -10.62
CA ALA A 860 -30.46 -23.13 -11.05
C ALA A 860 -29.13 -23.59 -11.67
N LYS A 861 -28.46 -22.76 -12.47
CA LYS A 861 -27.30 -23.18 -13.30
C LYS A 861 -25.95 -22.69 -12.78
N ARG A 862 -25.92 -21.53 -12.12
CA ARG A 862 -24.71 -20.80 -11.70
C ARG A 862 -24.89 -20.13 -10.32
N PRO A 863 -25.16 -20.91 -9.26
CA PRO A 863 -25.31 -20.37 -7.90
C PRO A 863 -24.06 -19.63 -7.40
N ASP A 864 -22.88 -19.92 -7.96
CA ASP A 864 -21.64 -19.17 -7.70
C ASP A 864 -21.77 -17.70 -8.11
N LEU A 865 -22.44 -17.39 -9.23
CA LEU A 865 -22.63 -16.02 -9.71
C LEU A 865 -23.67 -15.26 -8.89
N ILE A 866 -24.66 -15.96 -8.32
CA ILE A 866 -25.59 -15.37 -7.34
C ILE A 866 -24.83 -14.94 -6.08
N ARG A 867 -23.92 -15.78 -5.56
CA ARG A 867 -23.04 -15.40 -4.44
C ARG A 867 -22.20 -14.18 -4.77
N THR A 868 -21.51 -14.21 -5.91
CA THR A 868 -20.68 -13.08 -6.34
C THR A 868 -21.50 -11.79 -6.45
N SER A 869 -22.74 -11.84 -6.92
CA SER A 869 -23.59 -10.65 -7.06
C SER A 869 -24.16 -10.14 -5.74
N ALA A 870 -24.26 -11.00 -4.71
CA ALA A 870 -24.76 -10.67 -3.38
C ALA A 870 -23.67 -10.12 -2.42
N GLU A 871 -22.40 -10.29 -2.75
CA GLU A 871 -21.27 -9.69 -2.03
C GLU A 871 -21.16 -8.19 -2.32
N PRO A 872 -20.55 -7.35 -1.45
CA PRO A 872 -20.30 -5.94 -1.74
C PRO A 872 -19.25 -5.72 -2.85
N TRP A 873 -19.54 -4.86 -3.83
CA TRP A 873 -18.65 -4.47 -4.92
C TRP A 873 -18.19 -3.03 -4.78
N GLU A 874 -16.95 -2.73 -5.15
CA GLU A 874 -16.46 -1.35 -5.26
C GLU A 874 -17.03 -0.71 -6.54
N VAL A 875 -17.96 0.23 -6.38
CA VAL A 875 -18.68 0.94 -7.44
C VAL A 875 -18.05 2.32 -7.62
N ASP A 876 -17.67 2.65 -8.87
CA ASP A 876 -17.08 3.94 -9.23
C ASP A 876 -18.07 5.10 -9.09
N GLY A 877 -17.64 6.16 -8.40
CA GLY A 877 -18.38 7.41 -8.26
C GLY A 877 -18.01 8.47 -9.31
N TYR A 878 -17.00 8.22 -10.15
CA TYR A 878 -16.47 9.11 -11.18
C TYR A 878 -16.01 10.49 -10.68
N VAL A 879 -15.45 10.56 -9.46
CA VAL A 879 -14.89 11.81 -8.94
C VAL A 879 -13.54 12.10 -9.61
N LYS A 880 -13.48 13.08 -10.52
CA LYS A 880 -12.20 13.52 -11.11
C LYS A 880 -11.27 14.05 -10.02
N SER A 881 -10.04 13.53 -9.97
CA SER A 881 -8.99 14.05 -9.10
C SER A 881 -8.63 15.49 -9.50
N LEU A 882 -9.04 16.48 -8.70
CA LEU A 882 -8.42 17.80 -8.77
C LEU A 882 -7.05 17.73 -8.08
N PRO A 883 -6.01 18.42 -8.58
CA PRO A 883 -4.74 18.54 -7.89
C PRO A 883 -4.96 19.21 -6.53
N VAL A 884 -4.30 18.67 -5.52
CA VAL A 884 -4.33 19.11 -4.13
C VAL A 884 -3.83 20.56 -4.03
N PHE A 885 -4.68 21.58 -4.22
CA PHE A 885 -4.54 22.97 -3.72
C PHE A 885 -5.80 23.81 -4.01
N SER A 886 -7.00 23.28 -3.77
CA SER A 886 -8.22 24.08 -3.75
C SER A 886 -9.12 23.68 -2.57
N ILE A 887 -9.27 24.59 -1.61
CA ILE A 887 -10.38 24.54 -0.65
C ILE A 887 -11.63 24.95 -1.42
N SER A 888 -12.44 23.98 -1.86
CA SER A 888 -13.76 24.25 -2.42
C SER A 888 -14.79 24.27 -1.28
N ILE A 889 -15.41 25.43 -1.08
CA ILE A 889 -16.62 25.58 -0.27
C ILE A 889 -17.80 25.28 -1.21
N ASP A 890 -18.09 24.00 -1.46
CA ASP A 890 -19.40 23.52 -1.90
C ASP A 890 -19.52 22.01 -1.62
N ASN A 891 -20.66 21.60 -1.06
CA ASN A 891 -20.90 20.37 -0.31
C ASN A 891 -21.86 19.40 -1.05
N SER A 892 -21.83 19.33 -2.38
CA SER A 892 -22.80 18.53 -3.17
C SER A 892 -22.27 17.22 -3.79
N SER A 893 -20.99 16.86 -3.63
CA SER A 893 -20.44 15.60 -4.15
C SER A 893 -20.46 14.45 -3.12
N PHE A 894 -20.94 13.27 -3.54
CA PHE A 894 -21.18 12.10 -2.70
C PHE A 894 -19.93 11.54 -2.00
N GLY A 895 -19.97 11.61 -0.68
CA GLY A 895 -19.03 10.99 0.26
C GLY A 895 -18.99 11.87 1.51
N LYS A 896 -18.71 11.30 2.68
CA LYS A 896 -17.99 12.13 3.66
C LYS A 896 -16.74 12.63 2.93
N SER A 897 -16.61 13.93 2.71
CA SER A 897 -15.41 14.62 2.21
C SER A 897 -14.37 13.70 1.53
N GLY A 898 -14.44 13.52 0.20
CA GLY A 898 -13.35 12.88 -0.56
C GLY A 898 -13.43 11.36 -0.82
N GLN A 899 -14.59 10.71 -0.63
CA GLN A 899 -14.73 9.27 -0.91
C GLN A 899 -15.04 9.00 -2.41
N LYS A 900 -14.10 8.37 -3.12
CA LYS A 900 -14.13 8.20 -4.60
C LYS A 900 -14.94 7.00 -5.12
N SER A 901 -15.26 6.04 -4.24
CA SER A 901 -16.00 4.82 -4.56
C SER A 901 -16.94 4.43 -3.40
N THR A 902 -17.94 3.59 -3.69
CA THR A 902 -18.86 3.04 -2.69
C THR A 902 -18.89 1.52 -2.74
N PHE A 903 -19.14 0.86 -1.60
CA PHE A 903 -19.22 -0.60 -1.54
C PHE A 903 -20.67 -1.05 -1.37
N ARG A 904 -21.21 -1.81 -2.33
CA ARG A 904 -22.58 -2.34 -2.25
C ARG A 904 -22.79 -3.60 -3.12
N PRO A 905 -23.68 -4.52 -2.74
CA PRO A 905 -24.08 -5.63 -3.60
C PRO A 905 -24.76 -5.17 -4.89
N LEU A 906 -24.86 -6.07 -5.87
CA LEU A 906 -25.73 -5.88 -7.04
C LEU A 906 -27.09 -6.53 -6.85
N LEU A 907 -27.16 -7.54 -6.00
CA LEU A 907 -28.32 -8.40 -5.78
C LEU A 907 -28.76 -8.35 -4.32
N TYR A 908 -30.05 -8.09 -4.11
CA TYR A 908 -30.66 -7.92 -2.79
C TYR A 908 -31.89 -8.81 -2.65
N HIS A 909 -31.94 -9.61 -1.60
CA HIS A 909 -33.09 -10.41 -1.25
C HIS A 909 -33.82 -9.81 -0.05
N GLN A 910 -35.15 -9.72 -0.16
CA GLN A 910 -36.05 -9.36 0.93
C GLN A 910 -36.99 -10.53 1.18
N ALA A 911 -36.90 -11.13 2.36
CA ALA A 911 -37.79 -12.20 2.76
C ALA A 911 -39.25 -11.70 2.81
N ALA A 912 -40.19 -12.62 2.59
CA ALA A 912 -41.61 -12.33 2.77
C ALA A 912 -41.91 -11.93 4.22
N THR A 913 -42.82 -10.96 4.39
CA THR A 913 -43.35 -10.53 5.68
C THR A 913 -44.87 -10.52 5.63
N ASP A 914 -45.52 -10.27 6.76
CA ASP A 914 -46.99 -10.10 6.80
C ASP A 914 -47.48 -8.91 5.94
N LYS A 915 -46.57 -8.01 5.52
CA LYS A 915 -46.90 -6.78 4.79
C LYS A 915 -46.57 -6.85 3.30
N HIS A 916 -45.64 -7.70 2.87
CA HIS A 916 -45.24 -7.80 1.48
C HIS A 916 -44.70 -9.20 1.13
N PRO A 917 -44.85 -9.65 -0.13
CA PRO A 917 -44.28 -10.92 -0.57
C PRO A 917 -42.75 -10.89 -0.57
N GLU A 918 -42.15 -12.05 -0.81
CA GLU A 918 -40.72 -12.18 -1.09
C GLU A 918 -40.35 -11.33 -2.32
N ARG A 919 -39.22 -10.62 -2.25
CA ARG A 919 -38.75 -9.75 -3.34
C ARG A 919 -37.27 -10.00 -3.63
N MET A 920 -36.94 -9.93 -4.91
CA MET A 920 -35.57 -9.88 -5.41
C MET A 920 -35.35 -8.54 -6.11
N ILE A 921 -34.28 -7.83 -5.75
CA ILE A 921 -33.93 -6.55 -6.37
C ILE A 921 -32.53 -6.69 -6.95
N ILE A 922 -32.38 -6.39 -8.24
CA ILE A 922 -31.08 -6.35 -8.91
C ILE A 922 -30.82 -4.92 -9.34
N GLN A 923 -29.86 -4.26 -8.70
CA GLN A 923 -29.43 -2.92 -9.08
C GLN A 923 -28.03 -3.04 -9.68
N TYR A 924 -27.90 -2.85 -10.99
CA TYR A 924 -26.61 -2.88 -11.64
C TYR A 924 -26.50 -1.97 -12.87
N GLY A 925 -25.28 -1.48 -13.09
CA GLY A 925 -24.90 -0.75 -14.30
C GLY A 925 -23.44 -1.05 -14.65
N ARG A 926 -23.19 -1.59 -15.84
CA ARG A 926 -21.86 -2.05 -16.26
C ARG A 926 -20.80 -0.93 -16.28
N ARG A 927 -21.20 0.28 -16.63
CA ARG A 927 -20.28 1.43 -16.73
C ARG A 927 -19.50 1.64 -15.44
N TYR A 928 -20.10 1.48 -14.26
CA TYR A 928 -19.45 1.70 -12.96
C TYR A 928 -18.25 0.78 -12.69
N PHE A 929 -18.06 -0.26 -13.51
CA PHE A 929 -16.97 -1.23 -13.39
C PHE A 929 -16.03 -1.23 -14.61
N THR A 930 -16.39 -0.52 -15.68
CA THR A 930 -15.70 -0.57 -16.98
C THR A 930 -15.36 0.80 -17.55
N GLY A 931 -16.02 1.87 -17.09
CA GLY A 931 -16.05 3.18 -17.73
C GLY A 931 -16.90 3.18 -19.01
N HIS A 932 -17.15 4.37 -19.55
CA HIS A 932 -17.73 4.56 -20.89
C HIS A 932 -17.30 5.92 -21.44
N SER A 933 -16.66 5.94 -22.62
CA SER A 933 -16.25 7.13 -23.38
C SER A 933 -15.79 8.30 -22.50
N GLY A 934 -16.57 9.39 -22.39
CA GLY A 934 -16.20 10.58 -21.64
C GLY A 934 -16.15 10.45 -20.11
N LEU A 935 -16.50 9.28 -19.59
CA LEU A 935 -16.31 8.88 -18.18
C LEU A 935 -15.55 7.54 -18.13
N PRO A 936 -14.22 7.53 -18.38
CA PRO A 936 -13.41 6.35 -18.16
C PRO A 936 -13.44 5.97 -16.67
N ARG A 937 -13.21 4.68 -16.40
CA ARG A 937 -13.13 4.20 -15.02
C ARG A 937 -11.97 4.87 -14.29
N SER A 938 -12.20 5.27 -13.06
CA SER A 938 -11.20 5.87 -12.17
C SER A 938 -10.04 4.91 -11.94
N SER A 939 -8.80 5.37 -12.17
CA SER A 939 -7.59 4.52 -12.15
C SER A 939 -7.18 4.03 -10.76
N ASP A 940 -7.73 4.62 -9.70
CA ASP A 940 -7.50 4.27 -8.30
C ASP A 940 -8.55 3.30 -7.72
N ILE A 941 -9.54 2.90 -8.53
CA ILE A 941 -10.48 1.84 -8.17
C ILE A 941 -9.89 0.49 -8.57
N GLY A 942 -9.96 -0.48 -7.65
CA GLY A 942 -9.34 -1.79 -7.83
C GLY A 942 -10.03 -2.56 -8.95
N PRO A 943 -9.34 -3.46 -9.66
CA PRO A 943 -9.98 -4.27 -10.69
C PRO A 943 -11.10 -5.13 -10.10
N ILE A 944 -12.15 -5.39 -10.89
CA ILE A 944 -13.14 -6.40 -10.51
C ILE A 944 -12.55 -7.79 -10.70
N THR A 945 -13.06 -8.80 -10.00
CA THR A 945 -12.59 -10.18 -10.18
C THR A 945 -13.11 -10.81 -11.47
N GLU A 946 -12.48 -11.91 -11.93
CA GLU A 946 -13.02 -12.72 -13.04
C GLU A 946 -14.45 -13.22 -12.77
N ALA A 947 -14.79 -13.50 -11.50
CA ALA A 947 -16.14 -13.91 -11.11
C ALA A 947 -17.15 -12.76 -11.26
N GLN A 948 -16.76 -11.56 -10.85
CA GLN A 948 -17.55 -10.35 -10.99
C GLN A 948 -17.74 -9.98 -12.48
N ALA A 949 -16.68 -10.04 -13.28
CA ALA A 949 -16.77 -9.84 -14.72
C ALA A 949 -17.71 -10.85 -15.40
N GLU A 950 -17.64 -12.13 -14.99
CA GLU A 950 -18.56 -13.15 -15.48
C GLU A 950 -20.01 -12.90 -15.04
N ALA A 951 -20.25 -12.46 -13.81
CA ALA A 951 -21.60 -12.13 -13.32
C ALA A 951 -22.24 -11.00 -14.15
N LEU A 952 -21.48 -9.94 -14.47
CA LEU A 952 -21.96 -8.84 -15.32
C LEU A 952 -22.32 -9.32 -16.74
N ASP A 953 -21.52 -10.21 -17.32
CA ASP A 953 -21.79 -10.79 -18.65
C ASP A 953 -22.98 -11.74 -18.62
N ALA A 954 -23.09 -12.58 -17.58
CA ALA A 954 -24.18 -13.52 -17.42
C ALA A 954 -25.54 -12.80 -17.26
N LEU A 955 -25.60 -11.75 -16.43
CA LEU A 955 -26.78 -10.90 -16.31
C LEU A 955 -27.18 -10.30 -17.66
N HIS A 956 -26.21 -9.76 -18.41
CA HIS A 956 -26.46 -9.14 -19.71
C HIS A 956 -26.97 -10.13 -20.77
N PHE A 957 -26.26 -11.25 -20.97
CA PHE A 957 -26.60 -12.19 -22.04
C PHE A 957 -27.83 -13.04 -21.74
N LEU A 958 -28.12 -13.33 -20.45
CA LEU A 958 -29.40 -13.93 -20.08
C LEU A 958 -30.56 -12.95 -20.28
N ALA A 959 -30.38 -11.69 -19.88
CA ALA A 959 -31.37 -10.65 -20.15
C ALA A 959 -31.63 -10.51 -21.65
N GLU A 960 -30.58 -10.42 -22.47
CA GLU A 960 -30.69 -10.31 -23.93
C GLU A 960 -31.42 -11.49 -24.56
N LYS A 961 -31.13 -12.72 -24.11
CA LYS A 961 -31.78 -13.94 -24.61
C LYS A 961 -33.29 -13.99 -24.32
N HIS A 962 -33.70 -13.44 -23.19
CA HIS A 962 -35.08 -13.52 -22.67
C HIS A 962 -35.81 -12.16 -22.70
N ALA A 963 -35.27 -11.19 -23.44
CA ALA A 963 -35.86 -9.86 -23.54
C ALA A 963 -37.07 -9.85 -24.48
N VAL A 964 -38.04 -8.99 -24.14
CA VAL A 964 -39.08 -8.53 -25.07
C VAL A 964 -38.61 -7.22 -25.72
N THR A 965 -38.83 -7.10 -27.03
CA THR A 965 -38.60 -5.85 -27.76
C THR A 965 -39.91 -5.06 -27.80
N LEU A 966 -39.86 -3.82 -27.34
CA LEU A 966 -41.01 -2.93 -27.36
C LEU A 966 -41.03 -2.15 -28.68
N ASP A 967 -42.15 -2.24 -29.38
CA ASP A 967 -42.43 -1.44 -30.56
C ASP A 967 -42.94 -0.06 -30.10
N PHE A 968 -41.99 0.81 -29.77
CA PHE A 968 -42.23 2.07 -29.07
C PHE A 968 -42.39 3.22 -30.08
N HIS A 969 -43.63 3.64 -30.33
CA HIS A 969 -43.96 4.66 -31.34
C HIS A 969 -44.03 6.05 -30.73
N LYS A 970 -43.89 7.08 -31.56
CA LYS A 970 -44.11 8.47 -31.15
C LYS A 970 -45.50 8.63 -30.51
N GLY A 971 -45.54 9.15 -29.28
CA GLY A 971 -46.75 9.26 -28.48
C GLY A 971 -46.96 8.17 -27.42
N ASP A 972 -46.11 7.15 -27.40
CA ASP A 972 -46.17 6.10 -26.38
C ASP A 972 -45.43 6.51 -25.09
N ILE A 973 -46.00 6.14 -23.94
CA ILE A 973 -45.40 6.30 -22.61
C ILE A 973 -45.22 4.92 -21.99
N GLN A 974 -43.97 4.51 -21.78
CA GLN A 974 -43.61 3.31 -21.04
C GLN A 974 -43.51 3.64 -19.55
N PHE A 975 -44.13 2.81 -18.71
CA PHE A 975 -43.89 2.75 -17.27
C PHE A 975 -43.29 1.39 -16.94
N ALA A 976 -42.16 1.36 -16.23
CA ALA A 976 -41.48 0.12 -15.85
C ALA A 976 -40.97 0.18 -14.41
N ASN A 977 -41.21 -0.88 -13.64
CA ASN A 977 -40.64 -1.10 -12.33
C ASN A 977 -39.16 -1.47 -12.48
N ASN A 978 -38.29 -0.51 -12.17
CA ASN A 978 -36.84 -0.60 -12.27
C ASN A 978 -36.23 -1.63 -11.30
N LEU A 979 -36.97 -2.04 -10.27
CA LEU A 979 -36.49 -2.98 -9.25
C LEU A 979 -36.66 -4.44 -9.70
N SER A 980 -37.57 -4.72 -10.62
CA SER A 980 -37.89 -6.06 -11.13
C SER A 980 -37.53 -6.29 -12.61
N LEU A 981 -37.08 -5.25 -13.31
CA LEU A 981 -36.80 -5.29 -14.75
C LEU A 981 -35.44 -4.72 -15.11
N PHE A 982 -34.79 -5.36 -16.07
CA PHE A 982 -33.67 -4.77 -16.81
C PHE A 982 -34.18 -4.09 -18.06
N HIS A 983 -33.56 -2.96 -18.42
CA HIS A 983 -33.85 -2.27 -19.67
C HIS A 983 -32.59 -1.96 -20.47
N ALA A 984 -32.75 -1.94 -21.80
CA ALA A 984 -31.70 -1.70 -22.76
C ALA A 984 -32.25 -0.99 -24.01
N ARG A 985 -31.34 -0.49 -24.85
CA ARG A 985 -31.66 0.12 -26.13
C ARG A 985 -30.69 -0.36 -27.20
N ALA A 986 -31.21 -0.75 -28.36
CA ALA A 986 -30.38 -1.00 -29.54
C ALA A 986 -29.62 0.27 -29.96
N GLY A 987 -28.51 0.09 -30.67
CA GLY A 987 -27.86 1.21 -31.38
C GLY A 987 -28.81 1.77 -32.44
N PHE A 988 -28.67 3.04 -32.78
CA PHE A 988 -29.58 3.70 -33.72
C PHE A 988 -28.89 4.72 -34.61
N ARG A 989 -29.59 5.15 -35.65
CA ARG A 989 -29.18 6.24 -36.53
C ARG A 989 -30.32 7.22 -36.69
N ASP A 990 -30.03 8.49 -36.48
CA ASP A 990 -30.94 9.60 -36.77
C ASP A 990 -30.70 10.20 -38.15
N SER A 991 -31.79 10.67 -38.77
CA SER A 991 -31.79 11.52 -39.96
C SER A 991 -32.08 12.99 -39.59
N LYS A 992 -32.32 13.87 -40.58
CA LYS A 992 -32.76 15.24 -40.29
C LYS A 992 -34.25 15.29 -39.93
N GLU A 993 -35.01 14.33 -40.45
CA GLU A 993 -36.47 14.24 -40.35
C GLU A 993 -36.90 13.36 -39.18
N LYS A 994 -36.09 12.36 -38.81
CA LYS A 994 -36.35 11.45 -37.69
C LYS A 994 -35.18 11.47 -36.72
N GLN A 995 -35.45 12.01 -35.53
CA GLN A 995 -34.52 12.02 -34.41
C GLN A 995 -35.14 11.33 -33.22
N ARG A 996 -34.43 10.35 -32.67
CA ARG A 996 -34.88 9.65 -31.48
C ARG A 996 -34.83 10.58 -30.28
N HIS A 997 -35.99 10.85 -29.69
CA HIS A 997 -36.10 11.74 -28.54
C HIS A 997 -37.07 11.17 -27.53
N LEU A 998 -36.55 10.76 -26.36
CA LEU A 998 -37.39 10.35 -25.24
C LEU A 998 -37.26 11.33 -24.08
N VAL A 999 -38.32 11.43 -23.27
CA VAL A 999 -38.28 12.09 -21.96
C VAL A 999 -38.40 11.05 -20.86
N ARG A 1000 -37.47 11.09 -19.89
CA ARG A 1000 -37.43 10.18 -18.75
C ARG A 1000 -37.79 10.87 -17.44
N LEU A 1001 -38.63 10.21 -16.64
CA LEU A 1001 -38.83 10.52 -15.22
C LEU A 1001 -38.41 9.33 -14.36
N TRP A 1002 -37.96 9.63 -13.14
CA TRP A 1002 -37.86 8.66 -12.05
C TRP A 1002 -39.04 8.91 -11.12
N LEU A 1003 -39.83 7.89 -10.82
CA LEU A 1003 -41.04 8.04 -10.05
C LEU A 1003 -41.06 7.10 -8.85
N ARG A 1004 -41.81 7.47 -7.82
CA ARG A 1004 -42.08 6.64 -6.64
C ARG A 1004 -43.53 6.77 -6.23
N ASP A 1005 -44.18 5.63 -6.01
CA ASP A 1005 -45.53 5.57 -5.48
C ASP A 1005 -45.46 5.29 -3.97
N PRO A 1006 -45.74 6.26 -3.09
CA PRO A 1006 -45.64 6.05 -1.65
C PRO A 1006 -46.59 4.97 -1.11
N GLU A 1007 -47.66 4.63 -1.86
CA GLU A 1007 -48.61 3.58 -1.46
C GLU A 1007 -48.10 2.17 -1.79
N LEU A 1008 -47.29 2.03 -2.85
CA LEU A 1008 -46.92 0.74 -3.43
C LEU A 1008 -45.40 0.49 -3.49
N ALA A 1009 -44.59 1.51 -3.22
CA ALA A 1009 -43.14 1.46 -3.30
C ALA A 1009 -42.58 0.32 -2.46
N TRP A 1010 -41.58 -0.36 -3.01
CA TRP A 1010 -40.88 -1.39 -2.28
C TRP A 1010 -39.96 -0.74 -1.23
N GLU A 1011 -39.71 -1.47 -0.15
CA GLU A 1011 -38.75 -1.04 0.86
C GLU A 1011 -37.36 -0.97 0.22
N THR A 1012 -36.66 0.14 0.41
CA THR A 1012 -35.31 0.31 -0.14
C THR A 1012 -34.32 -0.52 0.68
N PRO A 1013 -33.52 -1.40 0.06
CA PRO A 1013 -32.45 -2.11 0.78
C PRO A 1013 -31.50 -1.14 1.48
N GLY A 1014 -31.08 -1.45 2.70
CA GLY A 1014 -30.19 -0.58 3.50
C GLY A 1014 -28.95 -0.05 2.75
N PRO A 1015 -28.19 -0.89 2.01
CA PRO A 1015 -27.05 -0.41 1.21
C PRO A 1015 -27.41 0.51 0.03
N LEU A 1016 -28.68 0.57 -0.38
CA LEU A 1016 -29.20 1.46 -1.42
C LEU A 1016 -29.82 2.74 -0.86
N GLN A 1017 -30.04 2.83 0.46
CA GLN A 1017 -30.78 3.94 1.07
C GLN A 1017 -30.17 5.30 0.72
N GLN A 1018 -28.85 5.44 0.78
CA GLN A 1018 -28.17 6.70 0.45
C GLN A 1018 -28.39 7.13 -1.01
N LEU A 1019 -28.45 6.17 -1.94
CA LEU A 1019 -28.71 6.44 -3.36
C LEU A 1019 -30.18 6.86 -3.57
N TRP A 1020 -31.11 6.21 -2.88
CA TRP A 1020 -32.54 6.55 -2.93
C TRP A 1020 -32.87 7.88 -2.27
N ASP A 1021 -32.21 8.21 -1.16
CA ASP A 1021 -32.35 9.50 -0.50
C ASP A 1021 -31.96 10.64 -1.46
N ARG A 1022 -30.91 10.44 -2.29
CA ARG A 1022 -30.56 11.41 -3.35
C ARG A 1022 -31.71 11.64 -4.33
N VAL A 1023 -32.45 10.59 -4.65
CA VAL A 1023 -33.49 10.65 -5.67
C VAL A 1023 -34.78 11.22 -5.10
N TYR A 1024 -35.19 10.84 -3.88
CA TYR A 1024 -36.55 11.13 -3.38
C TYR A 1024 -36.62 11.93 -2.08
N LYS A 1025 -35.51 12.18 -1.39
CA LYS A 1025 -35.52 12.88 -0.10
C LYS A 1025 -35.32 14.38 -0.27
N ASP A 1026 -35.99 15.13 0.60
CA ASP A 1026 -35.89 16.59 0.72
C ASP A 1026 -36.10 17.30 -0.64
N LEU A 1027 -37.07 16.81 -1.43
CA LEU A 1027 -37.47 17.43 -2.69
C LEU A 1027 -38.25 18.71 -2.41
N ASP A 1028 -37.76 19.84 -2.92
CA ASP A 1028 -38.41 21.14 -2.78
C ASP A 1028 -39.09 21.53 -4.10
N LEU A 1029 -40.42 21.59 -4.09
CA LEU A 1029 -41.20 21.95 -5.28
C LEU A 1029 -40.88 23.36 -5.78
N ASP A 1030 -40.56 24.30 -4.88
CA ASP A 1030 -40.20 25.68 -5.26
C ASP A 1030 -38.79 25.76 -5.86
N ASN A 1031 -37.95 24.75 -5.60
CA ASN A 1031 -36.59 24.62 -6.13
C ASN A 1031 -36.46 23.55 -7.24
N THR A 1032 -37.58 23.04 -7.76
CA THR A 1032 -37.59 22.01 -8.80
C THR A 1032 -37.66 22.62 -10.19
N PHE A 1033 -36.75 22.21 -11.08
CA PHE A 1033 -36.64 22.70 -12.46
C PHE A 1033 -37.02 21.64 -13.51
N PHE A 1034 -37.75 22.08 -14.54
CA PHE A 1034 -38.20 21.24 -15.65
C PHE A 1034 -37.57 21.73 -16.96
N PRO A 1035 -36.54 21.05 -17.48
CA PRO A 1035 -36.00 21.38 -18.80
C PRO A 1035 -37.03 21.10 -19.89
N ILE A 1036 -37.33 22.11 -20.70
CA ILE A 1036 -38.23 21.99 -21.86
C ILE A 1036 -37.47 21.50 -23.10
N ASP A 1037 -36.19 21.88 -23.20
CA ASP A 1037 -35.30 21.52 -24.31
C ASP A 1037 -34.17 20.59 -23.85
N PRO A 1038 -33.67 19.72 -24.74
CA PRO A 1038 -32.52 18.88 -24.46
C PRO A 1038 -31.26 19.73 -24.30
N VAL A 1039 -30.55 19.55 -23.18
CA VAL A 1039 -29.24 20.16 -22.94
C VAL A 1039 -28.26 19.12 -22.41
N MET A 1040 -26.97 19.45 -22.44
CA MET A 1040 -25.94 18.63 -21.78
C MET A 1040 -26.10 18.72 -20.27
N ARG A 1041 -26.06 17.58 -19.58
CA ARG A 1041 -25.88 17.55 -18.11
C ARG A 1041 -24.48 18.01 -17.75
N ASP A 1042 -24.32 18.67 -16.61
CA ASP A 1042 -22.98 18.92 -16.09
C ASP A 1042 -22.29 17.56 -15.84
N LEU A 1043 -21.03 17.43 -16.24
CA LEU A 1043 -20.25 16.20 -16.09
C LEU A 1043 -19.99 15.83 -14.62
N MET A 1044 -20.45 16.66 -13.68
CA MET A 1044 -20.31 16.50 -12.23
C MET A 1044 -21.56 15.92 -11.52
N GLY A 1045 -22.68 15.65 -12.23
CA GLY A 1045 -23.97 15.21 -11.65
C GLY A 1045 -24.31 13.72 -11.73
#